data_AF-A0A9P1D024-F1
#
_entry.id   AF-A0A9P1D024-F1
#
_cell.length_a   1.000
_cell.length_b   1.000
_cell.length_c   1.000
_cell.angle_alpha   90.00
_cell.angle_beta   90.00
_cell.angle_gamma   90.00
#
_symmetry.space_group_name_H-M   'P 1'
#
loop_
_entity.id
_entity.type
_entity.pdbx_description
1 polymer ?
#
loop_
_entity_poly.entity_id
_entity_poly.type
_entity_poly.pdbx_seq_one_letter_code
_entity_poly.pdbx_strand_id
1 'polypeptide(L)'
;MAAPQSAMSTSTLVGVLQGRVFLSNGVLAIGRADLLEVIGRFGFRGGAPERTLDRCLARSMFMRLPGGSYEARIVKVVLQDFDLSMQTPTWDAVVRHLRPRALQPSTSTASSGSMQIDSEASSSAPAARPLSRKRPFEEDEEQLSEELQRYQTTYVGFTKTGLLNELIRKDAELEACKHAHDNLKKKHVDLQKKVRLLQEQKRRSAQTIQKLAAKAKPKTKSTGKSRREPITVENVDQRMAIQRTKHNRYLTVESRISLSLRRNCSNVACADLGLVLLDDVSRWTIARSEVQTGAALMGHAISFHRGMDQDFQDQCKEQASGTLGVAIHCISQDATNGSIWQKRKLVALLLHTAYCSNLPSSEDDSSFAGSWKWDLFTSLECIADVQPVADGTAAGSIGLTHKMLQSVGCPSIWSLVEAGQQKAPQGHTTLRFYVLTTDRGPNEVLAKKYWMVLCRDNPKIVCLHADCNEHLAHLITLQSLKTCDNLLKKHGRDWKLFSSLATSSNTLRDVSKAFFQEWCNQHGDRSGVELARRLWPKCIGGRWNSIYEVVCRMFGVGGQAMLLPVLAKVLSKTPDSSKLPENNKPVHSVDELSVDQMKEYQKKMGTWRVNTLKVANDKLWWIAADCLRISGATLVQFSAPGQQD
;
A
#
# COMPACT_ATOMS: atom_id res chain seq x y z
N MET A 1 -6.83 38.69 -51.80
CA MET A 1 -6.24 38.03 -53.00
C MET A 1 -5.68 36.68 -52.58
N ALA A 2 -5.90 35.54 -53.21
CA ALA A 2 -6.94 34.96 -54.05
C ALA A 2 -6.70 33.44 -53.94
N ALA A 3 -7.76 32.64 -53.97
CA ALA A 3 -7.73 31.17 -53.87
C ALA A 3 -6.99 30.51 -55.06
N PRO A 4 -6.89 29.16 -55.06
CA PRO A 4 -7.91 28.47 -55.85
C PRO A 4 -8.51 27.21 -55.21
N GLN A 5 -9.76 26.97 -55.62
CA GLN A 5 -10.59 25.79 -55.43
C GLN A 5 -10.31 24.75 -56.52
N SER A 6 -10.52 23.46 -56.23
CA SER A 6 -11.10 22.45 -57.15
C SER A 6 -11.59 21.27 -56.29
N ALA A 7 -12.90 21.07 -56.15
CA ALA A 7 -13.86 20.44 -57.06
C ALA A 7 -13.89 18.91 -56.93
N MET A 8 -15.01 18.43 -56.39
CA MET A 8 -15.40 17.02 -56.29
C MET A 8 -15.68 16.40 -57.66
N SER A 9 -15.42 15.11 -57.79
CA SER A 9 -15.99 14.23 -58.81
C SER A 9 -16.51 12.97 -58.13
N THR A 10 -17.83 12.82 -58.13
CA THR A 10 -18.57 11.59 -57.81
C THR A 10 -18.55 10.65 -59.02
N SER A 11 -18.14 9.40 -58.82
CA SER A 11 -18.61 8.29 -59.65
C SER A 11 -18.82 7.05 -58.79
N THR A 12 -19.97 6.43 -59.00
CA THR A 12 -20.51 5.25 -58.33
C THR A 12 -20.35 4.06 -59.25
N LEU A 13 -19.81 2.93 -58.79
CA LEU A 13 -20.30 1.57 -59.10
C LEU A 13 -19.59 0.48 -58.25
N VAL A 14 -20.40 -0.27 -57.47
CA VAL A 14 -20.45 -1.74 -57.29
C VAL A 14 -19.10 -2.52 -57.28
N GLY A 15 -18.67 -3.30 -56.28
CA GLY A 15 -19.23 -3.84 -55.04
C GLY A 15 -18.66 -5.26 -54.81
N VAL A 16 -18.07 -5.58 -53.65
CA VAL A 16 -17.95 -6.95 -53.08
C VAL A 16 -17.79 -6.85 -51.55
N LEU A 17 -18.58 -7.65 -50.84
CA LEU A 17 -18.73 -7.77 -49.39
C LEU A 17 -17.45 -8.10 -48.61
N GLN A 18 -17.12 -7.27 -47.62
CA GLN A 18 -16.54 -7.70 -46.33
C GLN A 18 -16.97 -6.69 -45.25
N GLY A 19 -17.92 -7.12 -44.41
CA GLY A 19 -18.53 -6.26 -43.40
C GLY A 19 -17.54 -5.80 -42.33
N ARG A 20 -17.17 -4.52 -42.38
CA ARG A 20 -16.75 -3.73 -41.21
C ARG A 20 -17.72 -2.58 -41.09
N VAL A 21 -18.53 -2.59 -40.02
CA VAL A 21 -19.36 -1.44 -39.64
C VAL A 21 -18.46 -0.47 -38.87
N PHE A 22 -18.19 0.70 -39.47
CA PHE A 22 -17.76 1.87 -38.73
C PHE A 22 -19.01 2.61 -38.23
N LEU A 23 -19.13 2.81 -36.92
CA LEU A 23 -20.09 3.75 -36.35
C LEU A 23 -19.31 4.93 -35.78
N SER A 24 -19.43 6.07 -36.45
CA SER A 24 -19.13 7.38 -35.88
C SER A 24 -20.31 7.83 -35.02
N ASN A 25 -19.99 8.39 -33.85
CA ASN A 25 -20.85 9.23 -33.00
C ASN A 25 -22.32 8.78 -32.82
N GLY A 26 -22.56 7.90 -31.86
CA GLY A 26 -23.92 7.63 -31.38
C GLY A 26 -23.96 6.55 -30.30
N VAL A 27 -24.67 6.85 -29.21
CA VAL A 27 -24.92 5.95 -28.07
C VAL A 27 -25.73 4.74 -28.52
N LEU A 28 -25.28 3.53 -28.16
CA LEU A 28 -26.11 2.31 -28.24
C LEU A 28 -26.77 2.10 -26.87
N ALA A 29 -28.05 2.44 -26.75
CA ALA A 29 -28.88 1.98 -25.65
C ALA A 29 -29.38 0.57 -26.00
N ILE A 30 -28.76 -0.47 -25.46
CA ILE A 30 -29.26 -1.84 -25.61
C ILE A 30 -30.42 -2.00 -24.63
N GLY A 31 -31.64 -2.10 -25.15
CA GLY A 31 -32.81 -2.42 -24.35
C GLY A 31 -32.76 -3.86 -23.84
N ARG A 32 -33.44 -4.13 -22.72
CA ARG A 32 -33.54 -5.47 -22.10
C ARG A 32 -33.97 -6.57 -23.11
N ALA A 33 -34.70 -6.20 -24.16
CA ALA A 33 -35.14 -7.11 -25.23
C ALA A 33 -33.99 -7.61 -26.12
N ASP A 34 -33.05 -6.74 -26.50
CA ASP A 34 -31.96 -7.09 -27.42
C ASP A 34 -30.91 -8.01 -26.77
N LEU A 35 -30.68 -7.86 -25.46
CA LEU A 35 -29.78 -8.72 -24.69
C LEU A 35 -30.35 -10.14 -24.53
N LEU A 36 -31.68 -10.28 -24.43
CA LEU A 36 -32.36 -11.57 -24.37
C LEU A 36 -32.34 -12.28 -25.73
N GLU A 37 -32.37 -11.54 -26.84
CA GLU A 37 -32.23 -12.13 -28.18
C GLU A 37 -30.82 -12.69 -28.44
N VAL A 38 -29.77 -11.99 -27.96
CA VAL A 38 -28.38 -12.46 -28.06
C VAL A 38 -28.13 -13.71 -27.20
N ILE A 39 -28.71 -13.77 -26.00
CA ILE A 39 -28.62 -14.96 -25.13
C ILE A 39 -29.44 -16.13 -25.71
N GLY A 40 -30.58 -15.85 -26.36
CA GLY A 40 -31.40 -16.84 -27.05
C GLY A 40 -30.68 -17.52 -28.22
N ARG A 41 -29.78 -16.81 -28.93
CA ARG A 41 -29.01 -17.36 -30.07
C ARG A 41 -27.88 -18.32 -29.67
N PHE A 42 -27.50 -18.38 -28.38
CA PHE A 42 -26.42 -19.27 -27.89
C PHE A 42 -26.89 -20.54 -27.18
N GLY A 43 -28.18 -20.88 -27.24
CA GLY A 43 -28.64 -22.23 -26.92
C GLY A 43 -28.39 -22.71 -25.49
N PHE A 44 -28.36 -21.81 -24.49
CA PHE A 44 -28.31 -22.21 -23.09
C PHE A 44 -29.70 -22.59 -22.57
N ARG A 45 -30.03 -23.90 -22.63
CA ARG A 45 -31.16 -24.46 -21.88
C ARG A 45 -30.72 -24.71 -20.43
N GLY A 46 -30.95 -23.72 -19.57
CA GLY A 46 -30.78 -23.86 -18.12
C GLY A 46 -31.09 -22.54 -17.42
N GLY A 47 -32.26 -22.46 -16.79
CA GLY A 47 -32.74 -21.25 -16.12
C GLY A 47 -31.78 -20.77 -15.03
N ALA A 48 -31.24 -19.57 -15.20
CA ALA A 48 -30.57 -18.82 -14.14
C ALA A 48 -31.60 -17.89 -13.46
N PRO A 49 -31.53 -17.67 -12.14
CA PRO A 49 -32.53 -16.86 -11.44
C PRO A 49 -32.35 -15.37 -11.76
N GLU A 50 -33.47 -14.69 -12.04
CA GLU A 50 -33.60 -13.24 -12.35
C GLU A 50 -32.78 -12.32 -11.41
N ARG A 51 -32.50 -12.75 -10.17
CA ARG A 51 -31.72 -12.00 -9.17
C ARG A 51 -30.27 -11.70 -9.54
N THR A 52 -29.73 -12.32 -10.59
CA THR A 52 -28.34 -12.10 -11.05
C THR A 52 -28.22 -10.90 -11.98
N LEU A 53 -29.30 -10.57 -12.72
CA LEU A 53 -29.28 -9.49 -13.72
C LEU A 53 -29.35 -8.09 -13.07
N ASP A 54 -30.15 -7.96 -12.00
CA ASP A 54 -30.33 -6.68 -11.28
C ASP A 54 -29.08 -6.17 -10.57
N ARG A 55 -28.11 -7.06 -10.28
CA ARG A 55 -26.83 -6.66 -9.65
C ARG A 55 -25.82 -6.06 -10.64
N CYS A 56 -26.02 -6.23 -11.94
CA CYS A 56 -25.07 -5.75 -12.95
C CYS A 56 -25.32 -4.29 -13.37
N LEU A 57 -26.51 -3.74 -13.17
CA LEU A 57 -26.89 -2.42 -13.68
C LEU A 57 -26.52 -1.22 -12.76
N ALA A 58 -26.04 -1.46 -11.53
CA ALA A 58 -25.86 -0.42 -10.52
C ALA A 58 -24.42 0.14 -10.35
N ARG A 59 -23.53 0.03 -11.35
CA ARG A 59 -22.13 0.47 -11.19
C ARG A 59 -21.65 1.36 -12.32
N SER A 60 -21.71 2.67 -12.08
CA SER A 60 -20.96 3.69 -12.83
C SER A 60 -20.36 4.66 -11.81
N MET A 61 -19.03 4.75 -11.74
CA MET A 61 -18.33 5.79 -10.97
C MET A 61 -17.13 6.33 -11.77
N PHE A 62 -16.88 7.61 -11.52
CA PHE A 62 -16.01 8.59 -12.15
C PHE A 62 -14.68 8.07 -12.74
N MET A 63 -14.38 8.53 -13.95
CA MET A 63 -13.07 8.38 -14.61
C MET A 63 -12.41 9.75 -14.81
N ARG A 64 -11.08 9.79 -14.71
CA ARG A 64 -10.23 10.96 -14.96
C ARG A 64 -9.66 10.87 -16.38
N LEU A 65 -9.86 11.91 -17.21
CA LEU A 65 -9.15 12.08 -18.47
C LEU A 65 -7.97 13.06 -18.28
N PRO A 66 -6.80 12.86 -18.93
CA PRO A 66 -5.71 13.83 -18.89
C PRO A 66 -5.98 14.94 -19.91
N GLY A 67 -6.07 16.19 -19.44
CA GLY A 67 -6.25 17.37 -20.29
C GLY A 67 -7.42 18.26 -19.87
N GLY A 68 -7.32 18.86 -18.67
CA GLY A 68 -8.01 20.10 -18.28
C GLY A 68 -9.53 20.21 -18.38
N SER A 69 -10.27 19.19 -18.82
CA SER A 69 -11.72 19.21 -18.95
C SER A 69 -12.34 17.94 -18.34
N TYR A 70 -13.33 18.15 -17.48
CA TYR A 70 -14.10 17.09 -16.84
C TYR A 70 -15.36 16.85 -17.67
N GLU A 71 -15.42 15.76 -18.44
CA GLU A 71 -16.71 15.22 -18.87
C GLU A 71 -17.19 14.18 -17.85
N ALA A 72 -18.22 14.53 -17.08
CA ALA A 72 -18.94 13.58 -16.25
C ALA A 72 -20.17 13.06 -17.01
N ARG A 73 -20.23 11.75 -17.25
CA ARG A 73 -21.48 11.06 -17.57
C ARG A 73 -22.14 10.64 -16.27
N ILE A 74 -23.24 11.30 -15.89
CA ILE A 74 -23.98 11.01 -14.66
C ILE A 74 -25.20 10.13 -14.96
N VAL A 75 -25.36 9.07 -14.17
CA VAL A 75 -26.65 8.39 -13.95
C VAL A 75 -27.37 9.14 -12.83
N LYS A 76 -28.56 9.67 -13.12
CA LYS A 76 -29.41 10.39 -12.16
C LYS A 76 -29.87 9.42 -11.06
N VAL A 77 -29.30 9.53 -9.86
CA VAL A 77 -29.86 8.87 -8.67
C VAL A 77 -30.92 9.81 -8.10
N VAL A 78 -32.19 9.51 -8.38
CA VAL A 78 -33.32 10.18 -7.73
C VAL A 78 -33.46 9.58 -6.34
N LEU A 79 -33.15 10.36 -5.31
CA LEU A 79 -33.54 10.04 -3.93
C LEU A 79 -35.03 10.39 -3.78
N GLN A 80 -35.90 9.45 -4.08
CA GLN A 80 -37.30 9.47 -3.61
C GLN A 80 -37.56 8.18 -2.83
N ASP A 81 -37.99 8.38 -1.59
CA ASP A 81 -38.55 7.41 -0.64
C ASP A 81 -37.65 6.25 -0.19
N PHE A 82 -36.88 6.50 0.88
CA PHE A 82 -36.34 5.43 1.72
C PHE A 82 -37.30 5.17 2.89
N ASP A 83 -38.04 4.06 2.81
CA ASP A 83 -38.77 3.46 3.93
C ASP A 83 -37.77 2.77 4.88
N LEU A 84 -37.69 3.29 6.12
CA LEU A 84 -36.76 2.86 7.17
C LEU A 84 -37.32 1.70 8.01
N SER A 85 -37.81 0.64 7.38
CA SER A 85 -38.30 -0.56 8.08
C SER A 85 -37.49 -1.82 7.75
N MET A 86 -36.19 -1.81 8.09
CA MET A 86 -35.42 -3.06 8.21
C MET A 86 -35.14 -3.39 9.67
N GLN A 87 -35.70 -4.51 10.11
CA GLN A 87 -35.52 -5.11 11.44
C GLN A 87 -34.03 -5.36 11.72
N THR A 88 -33.60 -4.91 12.90
CA THR A 88 -32.23 -4.95 13.40
C THR A 88 -31.91 -6.27 14.11
N PRO A 89 -30.66 -6.76 14.05
CA PRO A 89 -30.13 -7.59 15.11
C PRO A 89 -29.70 -6.68 16.28
N THR A 90 -30.09 -7.06 17.50
CA THR A 90 -29.74 -6.33 18.73
C THR A 90 -28.24 -6.44 19.05
N TRP A 91 -27.72 -5.41 19.71
CA TRP A 91 -26.33 -5.27 20.17
C TRP A 91 -25.80 -6.52 20.94
N ASP A 92 -26.69 -7.24 21.63
CA ASP A 92 -26.38 -8.48 22.35
C ASP A 92 -25.88 -9.62 21.46
N ALA A 93 -26.26 -9.67 20.18
CA ALA A 93 -25.82 -10.70 19.25
C ALA A 93 -24.32 -10.54 18.89
N VAL A 94 -23.84 -9.29 18.84
CA VAL A 94 -22.44 -8.96 18.53
C VAL A 94 -21.53 -9.25 19.73
N VAL A 95 -22.00 -8.96 20.95
CA VAL A 95 -21.24 -9.19 22.19
C VAL A 95 -21.05 -10.69 22.49
N ARG A 96 -22.00 -11.57 22.11
CA ARG A 96 -21.85 -13.03 22.30
C ARG A 96 -20.76 -13.67 21.44
N HIS A 97 -20.39 -13.06 20.31
CA HIS A 97 -19.31 -13.57 19.45
C HIS A 97 -17.90 -13.12 19.88
N LEU A 98 -17.79 -12.29 20.93
CA LEU A 98 -16.53 -11.71 21.41
C LEU A 98 -16.01 -12.33 22.73
N ARG A 99 -16.61 -13.41 23.24
CA ARG A 99 -16.01 -14.13 24.38
C ARG A 99 -14.77 -14.92 23.93
N PRO A 100 -13.62 -14.80 24.62
CA PRO A 100 -12.48 -15.67 24.37
C PRO A 100 -12.87 -17.13 24.64
N ARG A 101 -12.62 -18.03 23.68
CA ARG A 101 -12.61 -19.47 23.97
C ARG A 101 -11.47 -19.74 24.96
N ALA A 102 -11.80 -20.34 26.10
CA ALA A 102 -10.82 -20.82 27.06
C ALA A 102 -9.82 -21.75 26.35
N LEU A 103 -8.54 -21.43 26.50
CA LEU A 103 -7.42 -22.24 26.02
C LEU A 103 -7.44 -23.58 26.76
N GLN A 104 -7.54 -24.68 26.02
CA GLN A 104 -7.22 -26.01 26.53
C GLN A 104 -5.68 -26.15 26.64
N PRO A 105 -5.16 -26.80 27.70
CA PRO A 105 -3.73 -27.02 27.85
C PRO A 105 -3.25 -28.10 26.87
N SER A 106 -2.33 -27.72 26.00
CA SER A 106 -1.59 -28.66 25.15
C SER A 106 -0.50 -29.36 25.97
N THR A 107 -0.62 -30.68 26.09
CA THR A 107 0.44 -31.56 26.59
C THR A 107 1.58 -31.62 25.56
N SER A 108 2.70 -30.96 25.85
CA SER A 108 3.95 -31.14 25.12
C SER A 108 4.88 -32.06 25.91
N THR A 109 5.11 -33.25 25.39
CA THR A 109 6.22 -34.14 25.74
C THR A 109 7.55 -33.51 25.32
N ALA A 110 8.38 -33.10 26.28
CA ALA A 110 9.74 -32.63 26.04
C ALA A 110 10.73 -33.79 26.25
N SER A 111 11.44 -34.16 25.17
CA SER A 111 12.60 -35.04 25.21
C SER A 111 13.84 -34.26 25.63
N SER A 112 14.49 -34.68 26.71
CA SER A 112 15.74 -34.16 27.24
C SER A 112 16.93 -34.56 26.36
N GLY A 113 17.63 -33.58 25.79
CA GLY A 113 18.97 -33.73 25.22
C GLY A 113 19.94 -32.86 26.00
N SER A 114 20.78 -33.49 26.82
CA SER A 114 21.85 -32.87 27.60
C SER A 114 23.05 -32.53 26.71
N MET A 115 23.47 -31.27 26.67
CA MET A 115 24.76 -30.87 26.11
C MET A 115 25.58 -30.20 27.22
N GLN A 116 26.67 -30.87 27.61
CA GLN A 116 27.69 -30.36 28.52
C GLN A 116 28.40 -29.18 27.86
N ILE A 117 28.61 -28.09 28.62
CA ILE A 117 29.55 -27.03 28.28
C ILE A 117 30.46 -26.85 29.48
N ASP A 118 31.76 -27.00 29.21
CA ASP A 118 32.86 -26.91 30.14
C ASP A 118 32.99 -25.54 30.79
N SER A 119 33.35 -25.55 32.07
CA SER A 119 33.58 -24.40 32.92
C SER A 119 35.08 -24.24 33.19
N GLU A 120 35.71 -23.17 32.72
CA GLU A 120 36.96 -22.67 33.28
C GLU A 120 37.09 -21.16 33.03
N ALA A 121 37.19 -20.36 34.10
CA ALA A 121 38.10 -19.22 34.25
C ALA A 121 37.79 -18.43 35.54
N SER A 122 38.69 -18.56 36.52
CA SER A 122 38.79 -17.72 37.70
C SER A 122 39.47 -16.37 37.40
N SER A 123 39.09 -15.28 38.06
CA SER A 123 40.07 -14.40 38.74
C SER A 123 39.44 -13.36 39.68
N SER A 124 39.92 -13.42 40.92
CA SER A 124 40.15 -12.41 41.96
C SER A 124 39.40 -11.07 41.98
N ALA A 125 38.76 -10.79 43.13
CA ALA A 125 38.45 -9.45 43.64
C ALA A 125 39.02 -9.30 45.08
N PRO A 126 39.47 -8.09 45.50
CA PRO A 126 40.20 -7.91 46.76
C PRO A 126 39.29 -7.57 47.97
N ALA A 127 39.89 -7.82 49.14
CA ALA A 127 39.30 -7.87 50.47
C ALA A 127 38.65 -6.58 50.98
N ALA A 128 37.50 -6.73 51.66
CA ALA A 128 36.84 -5.70 52.46
C ALA A 128 36.93 -6.03 53.96
N ARG A 129 37.14 -4.98 54.77
CA ARG A 129 37.37 -4.96 56.22
C ARG A 129 36.17 -5.44 57.05
N PRO A 130 36.38 -5.95 58.28
CA PRO A 130 35.30 -6.37 59.16
C PRO A 130 34.70 -5.17 59.90
N LEU A 131 33.39 -4.97 59.77
CA LEU A 131 32.61 -4.08 60.65
C LEU A 131 31.87 -4.94 61.68
N SER A 132 32.24 -4.80 62.94
CA SER A 132 31.53 -5.38 64.07
C SER A 132 30.17 -4.70 64.22
N ARG A 133 29.10 -5.41 63.89
CA ARG A 133 27.73 -4.98 64.19
C ARG A 133 27.22 -5.80 65.37
N LYS A 134 27.02 -5.12 66.51
CA LYS A 134 26.31 -5.66 67.67
C LYS A 134 24.94 -6.16 67.22
N ARG A 135 24.62 -7.39 67.60
CA ARG A 135 23.34 -8.05 67.33
C ARG A 135 22.22 -7.36 68.15
N PRO A 136 21.12 -6.93 67.53
CA PRO A 136 19.85 -6.72 68.21
C PRO A 136 19.15 -8.09 68.23
N PHE A 137 19.32 -8.86 69.29
CA PHE A 137 18.66 -10.17 69.38
C PHE A 137 17.52 -10.18 70.41
N GLU A 138 17.40 -9.13 71.22
CA GLU A 138 16.39 -9.07 72.30
C GLU A 138 15.05 -8.47 71.82
N GLU A 139 15.03 -7.55 70.84
CA GLU A 139 13.76 -7.05 70.26
C GLU A 139 13.08 -8.07 69.33
N ASP A 140 13.83 -9.02 68.77
CA ASP A 140 13.31 -10.03 67.85
C ASP A 140 12.60 -11.18 68.59
N GLU A 141 12.98 -11.51 69.84
CA GLU A 141 12.33 -12.59 70.60
C GLU A 141 10.92 -12.21 71.05
N GLU A 142 10.70 -10.95 71.45
CA GLU A 142 9.38 -10.48 71.88
C GLU A 142 8.41 -10.38 70.69
N GLN A 143 8.89 -9.88 69.54
CA GLN A 143 8.11 -9.87 68.29
C GLN A 143 7.81 -11.27 67.75
N LEU A 144 8.79 -12.19 67.82
CA LEU A 144 8.59 -13.57 67.39
C LEU A 144 7.61 -14.31 68.30
N SER A 145 7.64 -14.04 69.60
CA SER A 145 6.70 -14.58 70.58
C SER A 145 5.27 -14.08 70.32
N GLU A 146 5.10 -12.77 70.08
CA GLU A 146 3.81 -12.19 69.71
C GLU A 146 3.28 -12.73 68.37
N GLU A 147 4.13 -12.89 67.35
CA GLU A 147 3.75 -13.49 66.07
C GLU A 147 3.39 -14.97 66.21
N LEU A 148 4.11 -15.74 67.01
CA LEU A 148 3.80 -17.13 67.31
C LEU A 148 2.46 -17.26 68.02
N GLN A 149 2.19 -16.40 69.01
CA GLN A 149 0.91 -16.40 69.72
C GLN A 149 -0.25 -16.02 68.79
N ARG A 150 -0.03 -15.05 67.88
CA ARG A 150 -0.98 -14.63 66.85
C ARG A 150 -1.21 -15.74 65.80
N TYR A 151 -0.17 -16.47 65.41
CA TYR A 151 -0.28 -17.67 64.56
C TYR A 151 -1.07 -18.77 65.25
N GLN A 152 -0.74 -19.06 66.51
CA GLN A 152 -1.45 -20.07 67.28
C GLN A 152 -2.93 -19.75 67.37
N THR A 153 -3.32 -18.50 67.67
CA THR A 153 -4.73 -18.08 67.72
C THR A 153 -5.41 -18.08 66.35
N THR A 154 -4.74 -17.60 65.30
CA THR A 154 -5.32 -17.49 63.94
C THR A 154 -5.57 -18.86 63.30
N TYR A 155 -4.75 -19.85 63.64
CA TYR A 155 -4.82 -21.18 63.04
C TYR A 155 -5.32 -22.28 64.00
N VAL A 156 -5.91 -21.93 65.16
CA VAL A 156 -6.62 -22.90 66.01
C VAL A 156 -7.74 -23.54 65.19
N GLY A 157 -7.70 -24.88 65.05
CA GLY A 157 -8.71 -25.65 64.33
C GLY A 157 -8.40 -25.93 62.86
N PHE A 158 -7.27 -25.44 62.32
CA PHE A 158 -6.82 -25.85 60.99
C PHE A 158 -6.27 -27.27 61.01
N THR A 159 -6.70 -28.10 60.07
CA THR A 159 -6.06 -29.40 59.83
C THR A 159 -4.67 -29.20 59.22
N LYS A 160 -3.76 -30.16 59.37
CA LYS A 160 -2.41 -30.12 58.77
C LYS A 160 -2.45 -29.79 57.27
N THR A 161 -3.44 -30.31 56.56
CA THR A 161 -3.67 -30.05 55.13
C THR A 161 -4.13 -28.60 54.88
N GLY A 162 -4.95 -28.04 55.76
CA GLY A 162 -5.38 -26.63 55.67
C GLY A 162 -4.22 -25.64 55.83
N LEU A 163 -3.33 -25.90 56.78
CA LEU A 163 -2.11 -25.10 56.97
C LEU A 163 -1.17 -25.18 55.76
N LEU A 164 -0.99 -26.37 55.18
CA LEU A 164 -0.15 -26.55 53.99
C LEU A 164 -0.69 -25.79 52.77
N ASN A 165 -2.01 -25.84 52.55
CA ASN A 165 -2.65 -25.10 51.46
C ASN A 165 -2.53 -23.58 51.64
N GLU A 166 -2.67 -23.07 52.86
CA GLU A 166 -2.49 -21.66 53.15
C GLU A 166 -1.04 -21.21 52.94
N LEU A 167 -0.07 -22.06 53.29
CA LEU A 167 1.35 -21.79 53.04
C LEU A 167 1.67 -21.73 51.54
N ILE A 168 1.14 -22.67 50.74
CA ILE A 168 1.25 -22.64 49.27
C ILE A 168 0.63 -21.36 48.70
N ARG A 169 -0.54 -20.94 49.20
CA ARG A 169 -1.21 -19.71 48.79
C ARG A 169 -0.37 -18.48 49.09
N LYS A 170 0.23 -18.41 50.28
CA LYS A 170 1.11 -17.32 50.71
C LYS A 170 2.41 -17.27 49.92
N ASP A 171 2.99 -18.42 49.58
CA ASP A 171 4.17 -18.51 48.73
C ASP A 171 3.86 -18.00 47.31
N ALA A 172 2.71 -18.35 46.76
CA ALA A 172 2.25 -17.81 45.47
C ALA A 172 2.00 -16.29 45.52
N GLU A 173 1.43 -15.75 46.61
CA GLU A 173 1.29 -14.31 46.82
C GLU A 173 2.66 -13.61 46.90
N LEU A 174 3.63 -14.23 47.57
CA LEU A 174 4.98 -13.70 47.75
C LEU A 174 5.75 -13.68 46.42
N GLU A 175 5.65 -14.73 45.60
CA GLU A 175 6.21 -14.75 44.25
C GLU A 175 5.55 -13.72 43.32
N ALA A 176 4.23 -13.53 43.41
CA ALA A 176 3.54 -12.47 42.67
C ALA A 176 4.02 -11.07 43.08
N CYS A 177 4.24 -10.84 44.38
CA CYS A 177 4.80 -9.60 44.92
C CYS A 177 6.25 -9.36 44.45
N LYS A 178 7.10 -10.39 44.45
CA LYS A 178 8.47 -10.30 43.90
C LYS A 178 8.47 -9.91 42.42
N HIS A 179 7.64 -10.57 41.62
CA HIS A 179 7.51 -10.26 40.20
C HIS A 179 6.98 -8.83 39.96
N ALA A 180 6.03 -8.36 40.78
CA ALA A 180 5.56 -6.98 40.73
C ALA A 180 6.68 -5.98 41.09
N HIS A 181 7.48 -6.29 42.11
CA HIS A 181 8.62 -5.48 42.52
C HIS A 181 9.69 -5.37 41.41
N ASP A 182 10.05 -6.48 40.77
CA ASP A 182 11.03 -6.50 39.67
C ASP A 182 10.54 -5.70 38.45
N ASN A 183 9.24 -5.80 38.14
CA ASN A 183 8.63 -4.98 37.09
C ASN A 183 8.66 -3.49 37.42
N LEU A 184 8.40 -3.10 38.66
CA LEU A 184 8.52 -1.71 39.11
C LEU A 184 9.96 -1.22 39.08
N LYS A 185 10.92 -2.05 39.49
CA LYS A 185 12.36 -1.75 39.43
C LYS A 185 12.83 -1.52 37.99
N LYS A 186 12.39 -2.37 37.06
CA LYS A 186 12.65 -2.20 35.62
C LYS A 186 12.04 -0.90 35.08
N LYS A 187 10.78 -0.60 35.40
CA LYS A 187 10.12 0.66 35.04
C LYS A 187 10.86 1.89 35.60
N HIS A 188 11.36 1.81 36.83
CA HIS A 188 12.13 2.89 37.45
C HIS A 188 13.44 3.17 36.69
N VAL A 189 14.20 2.13 36.32
CA VAL A 189 15.41 2.27 35.52
C VAL A 189 15.11 2.89 34.14
N ASP A 190 14.02 2.48 33.49
CA ASP A 190 13.62 3.04 32.20
C ASP A 190 13.18 4.51 32.30
N LEU A 191 12.46 4.88 33.36
CA LEU A 191 12.10 6.26 33.65
C LEU A 191 13.33 7.13 33.94
N GLN A 192 14.31 6.63 34.71
CA GLN A 192 15.58 7.34 34.94
C GLN A 192 16.33 7.60 33.62
N LYS A 193 16.39 6.61 32.71
CA LYS A 193 16.97 6.80 31.37
C LYS A 193 16.22 7.87 30.58
N LYS A 194 14.87 7.87 30.64
CA LYS A 194 14.03 8.88 29.95
C LYS A 194 14.27 10.29 30.50
N VAL A 195 14.40 10.45 31.82
CA VAL A 195 14.71 11.74 32.45
C VAL A 195 16.08 12.25 31.99
N ARG A 196 17.12 11.39 31.96
CA ARG A 196 18.45 11.76 31.45
C ARG A 196 18.40 12.23 29.99
N LEU A 197 17.68 11.53 29.12
CA LEU A 197 17.51 11.92 27.71
C LEU A 197 16.81 13.28 27.56
N LEU A 198 15.75 13.54 28.34
CA LEU A 198 15.04 14.83 28.32
C LEU A 198 15.92 15.97 28.83
N GLN A 199 16.73 15.75 29.87
CA GLN A 199 17.70 16.74 30.35
C GLN A 199 18.75 17.06 29.30
N GLU A 200 19.26 16.05 28.58
CA GLU A 200 20.20 16.25 27.49
C GLU A 200 19.58 17.03 26.32
N GLN A 201 18.33 16.70 25.96
CA GLN A 201 17.57 17.43 24.94
C GLN A 201 17.36 18.90 25.34
N LYS A 202 16.97 19.17 26.59
CA LYS A 202 16.85 20.54 27.12
C LYS A 202 18.17 21.31 27.00
N ARG A 203 19.30 20.67 27.32
CA ARG A 203 20.64 21.27 27.18
C ARG A 203 20.97 21.62 25.73
N ARG A 204 20.70 20.72 24.78
CA ARG A 204 20.92 20.94 23.33
C ARG A 204 20.03 22.07 22.79
N SER A 205 18.77 22.14 23.21
CA SER A 205 17.85 23.21 22.84
C SER A 205 18.32 24.57 23.39
N ALA A 206 18.72 24.64 24.66
CA ALA A 206 19.25 25.85 25.27
C ALA A 206 20.51 26.37 24.54
N GLN A 207 21.45 25.49 24.19
CA GLN A 207 22.63 25.84 23.39
C GLN A 207 22.26 26.37 21.99
N THR A 208 21.21 25.81 21.38
CA THR A 208 20.71 26.25 20.08
C THR A 208 20.08 27.64 20.17
N ILE A 209 19.26 27.89 21.19
CA ILE A 209 18.67 29.19 21.48
C ILE A 209 19.76 30.24 21.71
N GLN A 210 20.80 29.94 22.51
CA GLN A 210 21.93 30.85 22.70
C GLN A 210 22.68 31.16 21.38
N LYS A 211 22.90 30.16 20.53
CA LYS A 211 23.53 30.36 19.20
C LYS A 211 22.66 31.22 18.28
N LEU A 212 21.34 31.06 18.32
CA LEU A 212 20.40 31.86 17.54
C LEU A 212 20.32 33.30 18.08
N ALA A 213 20.25 33.48 19.39
CA ALA A 213 20.26 34.80 20.04
C ALA A 213 21.56 35.57 19.74
N ALA A 214 22.72 34.89 19.77
CA ALA A 214 24.00 35.49 19.40
C ALA A 214 24.06 35.91 17.92
N LYS A 215 23.40 35.18 17.02
CA LYS A 215 23.27 35.55 15.60
C LYS A 215 22.23 36.63 15.34
N ALA A 216 21.24 36.77 16.24
CA ALA A 216 20.22 37.80 16.17
C ALA A 216 20.68 39.17 16.70
N LYS A 217 21.91 39.29 17.24
CA LYS A 217 22.50 40.60 17.52
C LYS A 217 22.52 41.41 16.20
N PRO A 218 21.89 42.59 16.17
CA PRO A 218 21.60 43.31 14.94
C PRO A 218 22.90 43.72 14.26
N LYS A 219 23.22 43.09 13.12
CA LYS A 219 24.07 43.73 12.13
C LYS A 219 23.24 44.85 11.51
N THR A 220 23.38 46.05 12.05
CA THR A 220 23.00 47.31 11.42
C THR A 220 23.78 47.44 10.12
N LYS A 221 23.31 46.77 9.07
CA LYS A 221 23.73 47.02 7.69
C LYS A 221 22.49 47.38 6.90
N SER A 222 22.62 48.56 6.30
CA SER A 222 21.74 49.24 5.36
C SER A 222 20.71 48.34 4.68
N THR A 223 19.46 48.79 4.80
CA THR A 223 18.27 48.40 4.08
C THR A 223 18.45 48.57 2.57
N GLY A 224 19.13 47.62 1.95
CA GLY A 224 19.04 47.38 0.51
C GLY A 224 17.69 46.74 0.22
N LYS A 225 16.75 47.54 -0.30
CA LYS A 225 15.45 47.08 -0.82
C LYS A 225 15.66 45.94 -1.82
N SER A 226 15.50 44.69 -1.38
CA SER A 226 15.36 43.56 -2.28
C SER A 226 13.95 43.60 -2.86
N ARG A 227 13.87 44.19 -4.04
CA ARG A 227 12.72 44.13 -4.95
C ARG A 227 12.48 42.65 -5.25
N ARG A 228 11.50 42.03 -4.59
CA ARG A 228 10.97 40.73 -5.01
C ARG A 228 10.31 40.97 -6.37
N GLU A 229 11.02 40.59 -7.43
CA GLU A 229 10.40 40.51 -8.75
C GLU A 229 9.31 39.44 -8.71
N PRO A 230 8.16 39.67 -9.37
CA PRO A 230 7.11 38.67 -9.47
C PRO A 230 7.67 37.42 -10.13
N ILE A 231 7.38 36.27 -9.54
CA ILE A 231 7.78 34.95 -10.03
C ILE A 231 7.17 34.77 -11.42
N THR A 232 7.94 35.09 -12.46
CA THR A 232 7.67 34.60 -13.81
C THR A 232 7.82 33.08 -13.77
N VAL A 233 7.05 32.37 -14.59
CA VAL A 233 7.05 30.90 -14.66
C VAL A 233 8.41 30.45 -15.20
N GLU A 234 9.39 30.37 -14.31
CA GLU A 234 10.72 29.83 -14.61
C GLU A 234 10.59 28.37 -15.04
N ASN A 235 11.44 27.98 -15.99
CA ASN A 235 11.54 26.61 -16.49
C ASN A 235 11.71 25.64 -15.30
N VAL A 236 10.96 24.54 -15.27
CA VAL A 236 11.02 23.49 -14.23
C VAL A 236 12.48 23.04 -14.00
N ASP A 237 13.30 23.04 -15.05
CA ASP A 237 14.72 22.72 -14.99
C ASP A 237 15.51 23.67 -14.07
N GLN A 238 15.18 24.96 -14.05
CA GLN A 238 15.82 25.95 -13.18
C GLN A 238 15.46 25.73 -11.71
N ARG A 239 14.20 25.37 -11.43
CA ARG A 239 13.75 25.04 -10.06
C ARG A 239 14.34 23.74 -9.53
N MET A 240 14.66 22.82 -10.44
CA MET A 240 15.31 21.55 -10.09
C MET A 240 16.84 21.65 -10.07
N ALA A 241 17.44 22.80 -10.44
CA ALA A 241 18.88 22.99 -10.39
C ALA A 241 19.39 22.97 -8.94
N ILE A 242 20.54 22.31 -8.72
CA ILE A 242 21.17 22.29 -7.40
C ILE A 242 22.00 23.56 -7.25
N GLN A 243 21.50 24.46 -6.42
CA GLN A 243 22.12 25.72 -6.08
C GLN A 243 22.70 25.68 -4.65
N ARG A 244 23.86 26.30 -4.51
CA ARG A 244 24.49 26.51 -3.21
C ARG A 244 24.34 27.98 -2.82
N THR A 245 24.27 28.22 -1.52
CA THR A 245 24.31 29.57 -0.94
C THR A 245 25.61 30.29 -1.34
N LYS A 246 25.65 31.64 -1.24
CA LYS A 246 26.77 32.50 -1.69
C LYS A 246 28.19 32.07 -1.28
N HIS A 247 28.35 31.26 -0.24
CA HIS A 247 29.63 30.73 0.22
C HIS A 247 29.90 29.28 -0.21
N ASN A 248 29.13 28.73 -1.14
CA ASN A 248 29.16 27.34 -1.63
C ASN A 248 29.10 26.23 -0.57
N ARG A 249 28.86 26.58 0.70
CA ARG A 249 28.95 25.65 1.83
C ARG A 249 27.67 24.86 2.06
N TYR A 250 26.52 25.44 1.76
CA TYR A 250 25.21 24.83 2.03
C TYR A 250 24.31 24.91 0.81
N LEU A 251 23.58 23.82 0.55
CA LEU A 251 22.47 23.79 -0.40
C LEU A 251 21.36 24.76 0.05
N THR A 252 20.76 25.47 -0.92
CA THR A 252 19.52 26.24 -0.69
C THR A 252 18.37 25.31 -0.31
N VAL A 253 17.28 25.85 0.24
CA VAL A 253 16.11 25.04 0.63
C VAL A 253 15.51 24.35 -0.59
N GLU A 254 15.33 25.09 -1.68
CA GLU A 254 14.86 24.55 -2.97
C GLU A 254 15.76 23.43 -3.48
N SER A 255 17.08 23.60 -3.37
CA SER A 255 18.04 22.57 -3.80
C SER A 255 17.97 21.31 -2.96
N ARG A 256 17.67 21.41 -1.66
CA ARG A 256 17.45 20.22 -0.81
C ARG A 256 16.17 19.49 -1.21
N ILE A 257 15.10 20.23 -1.50
CA ILE A 257 13.84 19.65 -1.98
C ILE A 257 14.08 18.96 -3.33
N SER A 258 14.71 19.64 -4.29
CA SER A 258 15.08 19.08 -5.59
C SER A 258 15.93 17.81 -5.45
N LEU A 259 16.97 17.85 -4.62
CA LEU A 259 17.84 16.70 -4.36
C LEU A 259 17.06 15.51 -3.77
N SER A 260 16.15 15.78 -2.83
CA SER A 260 15.25 14.76 -2.26
C SER A 260 14.31 14.18 -3.31
N LEU A 261 13.69 15.02 -4.15
CA LEU A 261 12.78 14.57 -5.20
C LEU A 261 13.52 13.70 -6.22
N ARG A 262 14.71 14.11 -6.67
CA ARG A 262 15.57 13.31 -7.57
C ARG A 262 15.92 11.96 -6.95
N ARG A 263 16.23 11.94 -5.64
CA ARG A 263 16.51 10.70 -4.94
C ARG A 263 15.29 9.78 -4.89
N ASN A 264 14.13 10.30 -4.50
CA ASN A 264 12.90 9.51 -4.36
C ASN A 264 12.33 9.05 -5.72
N CYS A 265 12.55 9.81 -6.78
CA CYS A 265 12.13 9.45 -8.15
C CYS A 265 13.17 8.61 -8.91
N SER A 266 14.25 8.18 -8.25
CA SER A 266 15.28 7.33 -8.86
C SER A 266 15.54 6.08 -8.02
N ASN A 267 16.14 5.07 -8.66
CA ASN A 267 16.62 3.85 -7.98
C ASN A 267 18.07 3.99 -7.47
N VAL A 268 18.66 5.18 -7.54
CA VAL A 268 20.07 5.43 -7.18
C VAL A 268 20.20 5.50 -5.67
N ALA A 269 21.10 4.73 -5.05
CA ALA A 269 21.28 4.80 -3.61
C ALA A 269 21.71 6.21 -3.14
N CYS A 270 21.41 6.58 -1.89
CA CYS A 270 21.83 7.90 -1.37
C CYS A 270 23.36 8.08 -1.38
N ALA A 271 24.12 6.98 -1.37
CA ALA A 271 25.58 7.00 -1.48
C ALA A 271 26.07 7.40 -2.88
N ASP A 272 25.30 7.05 -3.92
CA ASP A 272 25.73 7.15 -5.31
C ASP A 272 25.14 8.37 -6.02
N LEU A 273 24.10 8.99 -5.47
CA LEU A 273 23.39 10.08 -6.14
C LEU A 273 24.29 11.31 -6.38
N GLY A 274 25.21 11.62 -5.48
CA GLY A 274 26.19 12.70 -5.70
C GLY A 274 27.08 12.44 -6.92
N LEU A 275 27.51 11.18 -7.11
CA LEU A 275 28.31 10.76 -8.27
C LEU A 275 27.49 10.85 -9.57
N VAL A 276 26.24 10.40 -9.55
CA VAL A 276 25.34 10.46 -10.73
C VAL A 276 25.06 11.90 -11.16
N LEU A 277 24.94 12.81 -10.18
CA LEU A 277 24.69 14.22 -10.44
C LEU A 277 25.97 15.02 -10.73
N LEU A 278 27.15 14.39 -10.63
CA LEU A 278 28.46 15.04 -10.72
C LEU A 278 28.58 16.24 -9.77
N ASP A 279 28.00 16.13 -8.56
CA ASP A 279 28.00 17.19 -7.55
C ASP A 279 28.57 16.65 -6.22
N ASP A 280 29.32 17.49 -5.51
CA ASP A 280 29.95 17.17 -4.22
C ASP A 280 28.90 17.20 -3.08
N VAL A 281 28.02 16.20 -3.10
CA VAL A 281 26.94 16.05 -2.13
C VAL A 281 27.10 14.72 -1.40
N SER A 282 27.42 14.78 -0.11
CA SER A 282 27.51 13.57 0.72
C SER A 282 26.16 12.85 0.85
N ARG A 283 26.22 11.52 1.04
CA ARG A 283 25.06 10.66 1.35
C ARG A 283 24.19 11.17 2.50
N TRP A 284 24.83 11.79 3.52
CA TRP A 284 24.16 12.32 4.69
C TRP A 284 23.42 13.63 4.42
N THR A 285 23.89 14.40 3.45
CA THR A 285 23.17 15.60 2.98
C THR A 285 21.92 15.19 2.24
N ILE A 286 21.99 14.16 1.39
CA ILE A 286 20.84 13.61 0.67
C ILE A 286 19.81 13.07 1.66
N ALA A 287 20.20 12.16 2.56
CA ALA A 287 19.28 11.58 3.54
C ALA A 287 18.61 12.64 4.45
N ARG A 288 19.35 13.66 4.89
CA ARG A 288 18.75 14.78 5.65
C ARG A 288 17.79 15.61 4.80
N SER A 289 18.08 15.78 3.52
CA SER A 289 17.21 16.50 2.59
C SER A 289 15.91 15.73 2.35
N GLU A 290 15.96 14.39 2.28
CA GLU A 290 14.79 13.52 2.22
C GLU A 290 13.88 13.70 3.43
N VAL A 291 14.44 13.60 4.64
CA VAL A 291 13.68 13.78 5.88
C VAL A 291 13.07 15.19 5.97
N GLN A 292 13.83 16.22 5.59
CA GLN A 292 13.33 17.60 5.59
C GLN A 292 12.20 17.81 4.58
N THR A 293 12.32 17.22 3.39
CA THR A 293 11.31 17.31 2.34
C THR A 293 10.05 16.56 2.73
N GLY A 294 10.18 15.35 3.27
CA GLY A 294 9.05 14.59 3.81
C GLY A 294 8.32 15.36 4.92
N ALA A 295 9.04 15.91 5.89
CA ALA A 295 8.45 16.73 6.95
C ALA A 295 7.75 17.99 6.41
N ALA A 296 8.30 18.63 5.37
CA ALA A 296 7.68 19.78 4.71
C ALA A 296 6.38 19.40 3.99
N LEU A 297 6.36 18.27 3.27
CA LEU A 297 5.16 17.74 2.61
C LEU A 297 4.06 17.40 3.62
N MET A 298 4.41 16.75 4.74
CA MET A 298 3.48 16.50 5.84
C MET A 298 2.98 17.80 6.46
N GLY A 299 3.86 18.76 6.72
CA GLY A 299 3.50 20.06 7.27
C GLY A 299 2.52 20.83 6.37
N HIS A 300 2.73 20.76 5.04
CA HIS A 300 1.80 21.31 4.06
C HIS A 300 0.42 20.63 4.13
N ALA A 301 0.39 19.28 4.17
CA ALA A 301 -0.87 18.55 4.29
C ALA A 301 -1.62 18.86 5.59
N ILE A 302 -0.92 18.96 6.72
CA ILE A 302 -1.51 19.35 8.00
C ILE A 302 -2.06 20.78 7.92
N SER A 303 -1.31 21.71 7.32
CA SER A 303 -1.75 23.10 7.15
C SER A 303 -3.00 23.18 6.28
N PHE A 304 -3.09 22.38 5.22
CA PHE A 304 -4.24 22.31 4.34
C PHE A 304 -5.50 21.86 5.08
N HIS A 305 -5.44 20.75 5.83
CA HIS A 305 -6.61 20.24 6.55
C HIS A 305 -7.03 21.15 7.71
N ARG A 306 -6.07 21.84 8.36
CA ARG A 306 -6.39 22.89 9.34
C ARG A 306 -7.06 24.10 8.70
N GLY A 307 -6.59 24.51 7.51
CA GLY A 307 -7.21 25.56 6.72
C GLY A 307 -8.66 25.21 6.37
N MET A 308 -8.90 23.99 5.88
CA MET A 308 -10.24 23.46 5.63
C MET A 308 -11.16 23.57 6.87
N ASP A 309 -10.68 23.12 8.04
CA ASP A 309 -11.48 23.18 9.26
C ASP A 309 -11.75 24.62 9.71
N GLN A 310 -10.76 25.51 9.56
CA GLN A 310 -10.88 26.93 9.86
C GLN A 310 -11.90 27.61 8.92
N ASP A 311 -11.82 27.34 7.62
CA ASP A 311 -12.74 27.87 6.63
C ASP A 311 -14.18 27.43 6.94
N PHE A 312 -14.39 26.17 7.30
CA PHE A 312 -15.70 25.71 7.76
C PHE A 312 -16.16 26.46 9.02
N GLN A 313 -15.27 26.71 9.99
CA GLN A 313 -15.62 27.44 11.22
C GLN A 313 -15.89 28.93 10.99
N ASP A 314 -15.20 29.57 10.06
CA ASP A 314 -15.40 30.99 9.79
C ASP A 314 -16.67 31.24 8.98
N GLN A 315 -16.99 30.36 8.03
CA GLN A 315 -18.33 30.34 7.42
C GLN A 315 -19.42 30.15 8.48
N CYS A 316 -19.15 29.38 9.55
CA CYS A 316 -20.10 29.21 10.64
C CYS A 316 -20.43 30.50 11.42
N LYS A 317 -19.55 31.49 11.40
CA LYS A 317 -19.71 32.74 12.16
C LYS A 317 -20.36 33.85 11.33
N GLU A 318 -20.08 33.88 10.04
CA GLU A 318 -20.40 35.03 9.18
C GLU A 318 -21.80 34.97 8.55
N GLN A 319 -22.38 33.78 8.37
CA GLN A 319 -23.61 33.63 7.57
C GLN A 319 -24.86 33.30 8.38
N ALA A 320 -25.94 34.00 8.05
CA ALA A 320 -27.30 33.62 8.41
C ALA A 320 -27.66 32.32 7.65
N SER A 321 -28.07 31.29 8.39
CA SER A 321 -28.66 30.01 7.96
C SER A 321 -28.72 29.74 6.44
N GLY A 322 -27.91 28.79 5.93
CA GLY A 322 -28.19 28.22 4.60
C GLY A 322 -27.02 27.58 3.85
N THR A 323 -25.76 27.82 4.22
CA THR A 323 -24.62 27.32 3.44
C THR A 323 -24.17 25.92 3.85
N LEU A 324 -23.87 25.09 2.85
CA LEU A 324 -23.41 23.71 3.01
C LEU A 324 -21.91 23.64 2.74
N GLY A 325 -21.13 23.34 3.78
CA GLY A 325 -19.72 23.00 3.61
C GLY A 325 -19.57 21.53 3.22
N VAL A 326 -18.78 21.23 2.20
CA VAL A 326 -18.54 19.85 1.74
C VAL A 326 -17.05 19.53 1.77
N ALA A 327 -16.66 18.40 2.36
CA ALA A 327 -15.33 17.82 2.20
C ALA A 327 -15.43 16.39 1.70
N ILE A 328 -14.50 15.99 0.83
CA ILE A 328 -14.40 14.67 0.23
C ILE A 328 -12.99 14.15 0.51
N HIS A 329 -12.88 13.00 1.16
CA HIS A 329 -11.64 12.32 1.50
C HIS A 329 -11.61 10.95 0.82
N CYS A 330 -10.90 10.83 -0.28
CA CYS A 330 -10.68 9.56 -0.97
C CYS A 330 -9.41 8.90 -0.43
N ILE A 331 -9.58 7.72 0.17
CA ILE A 331 -8.52 6.98 0.85
C ILE A 331 -8.26 5.69 0.07
N SER A 332 -7.02 5.56 -0.42
CA SER A 332 -6.54 4.33 -1.04
C SER A 332 -5.38 3.78 -0.22
N GLN A 333 -5.49 2.52 0.20
CA GLN A 333 -4.44 1.84 0.96
C GLN A 333 -3.95 0.62 0.22
N ASP A 334 -2.65 0.37 0.33
CA ASP A 334 -2.04 -0.86 -0.15
C ASP A 334 -0.96 -1.34 0.83
N ALA A 335 -0.91 -2.66 1.03
CA ALA A 335 0.01 -3.31 1.93
C ALA A 335 1.05 -4.11 1.15
N THR A 336 2.32 -3.85 1.39
CA THR A 336 3.42 -4.64 0.84
C THR A 336 3.43 -6.08 1.39
N ASN A 337 4.16 -6.96 0.71
CA ASN A 337 4.41 -8.31 1.19
C ASN A 337 5.22 -8.28 2.50
N GLY A 338 5.06 -9.34 3.31
CA GLY A 338 5.71 -9.41 4.63
C GLY A 338 7.23 -9.47 4.60
N SER A 339 7.87 -9.59 3.43
CA SER A 339 9.32 -9.75 3.30
C SER A 339 10.10 -8.44 3.13
N ILE A 340 9.45 -7.27 3.12
CA ILE A 340 10.10 -6.01 2.71
C ILE A 340 10.96 -5.39 3.80
N TRP A 341 10.39 -5.10 4.98
CA TRP A 341 11.14 -4.41 6.04
C TRP A 341 11.02 -5.17 7.35
N GLN A 342 12.15 -5.69 7.84
CA GLN A 342 12.23 -6.48 9.08
C GLN A 342 11.24 -7.66 9.13
N LYS A 343 10.98 -8.29 7.98
CA LYS A 343 9.97 -9.35 7.82
C LYS A 343 8.55 -8.90 8.26
N ARG A 344 8.22 -7.63 8.06
CA ARG A 344 6.88 -7.06 8.27
C ARG A 344 6.31 -6.48 6.99
N LYS A 345 4.98 -6.52 6.89
CA LYS A 345 4.23 -5.79 5.87
C LYS A 345 4.24 -4.30 6.22
N LEU A 346 4.36 -3.47 5.20
CA LEU A 346 4.23 -2.02 5.30
C LEU A 346 2.99 -1.57 4.53
N VAL A 347 2.21 -0.67 5.10
CA VAL A 347 1.05 -0.06 4.44
C VAL A 347 1.37 1.37 4.08
N ALA A 348 1.06 1.74 2.84
CA ALA A 348 1.01 3.10 2.38
C ALA A 348 -0.46 3.53 2.23
N LEU A 349 -0.72 4.81 2.47
CA LEU A 349 -2.04 5.41 2.30
C LEU A 349 -1.88 6.64 1.40
N LEU A 350 -2.54 6.60 0.24
CA LEU A 350 -2.74 7.75 -0.63
C LEU A 350 -4.07 8.41 -0.25
N LEU A 351 -4.01 9.70 0.08
CA LEU A 351 -5.15 10.52 0.44
C LEU A 351 -5.34 11.58 -0.64
N HIS A 352 -6.55 11.63 -1.19
CA HIS A 352 -6.99 12.74 -2.00
C HIS A 352 -8.14 13.44 -1.27
N THR A 353 -7.89 14.67 -0.82
CA THR A 353 -8.87 15.50 -0.14
C THR A 353 -9.29 16.63 -1.06
N ALA A 354 -10.59 16.92 -1.13
CA ALA A 354 -11.12 18.11 -1.77
C ALA A 354 -12.19 18.74 -0.86
N TYR A 355 -12.22 20.06 -0.71
CA TYR A 355 -13.27 20.72 0.05
C TYR A 355 -13.77 22.02 -0.59
N CYS A 356 -15.03 22.34 -0.31
CA CYS A 356 -15.69 23.58 -0.67
C CYS A 356 -16.39 24.10 0.60
N SER A 357 -15.97 25.25 1.10
CA SER A 357 -16.48 25.82 2.35
C SER A 357 -17.90 26.39 2.20
N ASN A 358 -18.28 26.80 1.00
CA ASN A 358 -19.59 27.34 0.68
C ASN A 358 -20.08 26.77 -0.65
N LEU A 359 -20.83 25.67 -0.60
CA LEU A 359 -21.49 25.14 -1.78
C LEU A 359 -22.72 26.01 -2.10
N PRO A 360 -22.81 26.61 -3.31
CA PRO A 360 -23.93 27.49 -3.65
C PRO A 360 -25.26 26.73 -3.60
N SER A 361 -26.29 27.36 -3.02
CA SER A 361 -27.65 26.84 -3.05
C SER A 361 -28.15 26.83 -4.49
N SER A 362 -28.77 25.73 -4.92
CA SER A 362 -29.19 25.54 -6.32
C SER A 362 -30.33 26.46 -6.78
N GLU A 363 -30.91 27.26 -5.87
CA GLU A 363 -32.12 28.04 -6.14
C GLU A 363 -31.87 29.25 -7.06
N ASP A 364 -30.64 29.78 -7.11
CA ASP A 364 -30.35 31.01 -7.87
C ASP A 364 -29.77 30.79 -9.27
N ASP A 365 -29.49 29.54 -9.67
CA ASP A 365 -28.74 29.31 -10.90
C ASP A 365 -29.38 28.24 -11.81
N SER A 366 -30.28 28.69 -12.69
CA SER A 366 -30.78 27.90 -13.84
C SER A 366 -29.64 27.41 -14.77
N SER A 367 -28.39 27.83 -14.54
CA SER A 367 -27.20 27.36 -15.25
C SER A 367 -26.54 26.10 -14.65
N PHE A 368 -27.00 25.60 -13.50
CA PHE A 368 -26.44 24.36 -12.90
C PHE A 368 -26.78 23.09 -13.70
N ALA A 369 -27.57 23.20 -14.78
CA ALA A 369 -27.94 22.11 -15.67
C ALA A 369 -26.78 21.52 -16.51
N GLY A 370 -25.55 22.06 -16.42
CA GLY A 370 -24.47 21.70 -17.36
C GLY A 370 -23.35 20.81 -16.83
N SER A 371 -22.66 21.20 -15.76
CA SER A 371 -21.48 20.45 -15.30
C SER A 371 -21.13 20.78 -13.85
N TRP A 372 -20.76 19.75 -13.09
CA TRP A 372 -20.16 19.91 -11.78
C TRP A 372 -18.83 20.65 -11.91
N LYS A 373 -18.72 21.85 -11.34
CA LYS A 373 -17.50 22.66 -11.40
C LYS A 373 -16.54 22.25 -10.28
N TRP A 374 -15.59 21.37 -10.60
CA TRP A 374 -14.52 20.99 -9.68
C TRP A 374 -13.63 22.17 -9.27
N ASP A 375 -13.63 23.25 -10.05
CA ASP A 375 -12.89 24.49 -9.75
C ASP A 375 -13.37 25.18 -8.45
N LEU A 376 -14.56 24.82 -7.95
CA LEU A 376 -15.06 25.28 -6.65
C LEU A 376 -14.36 24.59 -5.46
N PHE A 377 -13.64 23.50 -5.70
CA PHE A 377 -13.00 22.72 -4.66
C PHE A 377 -11.52 23.07 -4.55
N THR A 378 -11.08 23.28 -3.31
CA THR A 378 -9.66 23.27 -2.99
C THR A 378 -9.25 21.83 -2.74
N SER A 379 -8.29 21.31 -3.51
CA SER A 379 -7.88 19.91 -3.46
C SER A 379 -6.41 19.72 -3.08
N LEU A 380 -6.12 18.63 -2.40
CA LEU A 380 -4.78 18.15 -2.06
C LEU A 380 -4.69 16.64 -2.30
N GLU A 381 -3.65 16.21 -2.99
CA GLU A 381 -3.22 14.82 -3.06
C GLU A 381 -1.95 14.64 -2.24
N CYS A 382 -1.95 13.72 -1.28
CA CYS A 382 -0.79 13.45 -0.44
C CYS A 382 -0.68 11.97 -0.05
N ILE A 383 0.53 11.56 0.30
CA ILE A 383 0.82 10.22 0.81
C ILE A 383 1.10 10.35 2.31
N ALA A 384 0.40 9.57 3.13
CA ALA A 384 0.65 9.51 4.56
C ALA A 384 1.90 8.69 4.90
N ASP A 385 2.39 8.86 6.13
CA ASP A 385 3.52 8.07 6.65
C ASP A 385 3.29 6.57 6.48
N VAL A 386 4.24 5.89 5.83
CA VAL A 386 4.23 4.43 5.70
C VAL A 386 4.33 3.80 7.09
N GLN A 387 3.38 2.92 7.41
CA GLN A 387 3.32 2.27 8.72
C GLN A 387 3.53 0.75 8.61
N PRO A 388 4.23 0.11 9.58
CA PRO A 388 4.27 -1.34 9.65
C PRO A 388 2.92 -1.89 10.11
N VAL A 389 2.46 -2.98 9.47
CA VAL A 389 1.29 -3.74 9.91
C VAL A 389 1.68 -4.57 11.13
N ALA A 390 1.34 -4.08 12.32
CA ALA A 390 1.57 -4.80 13.56
C ALA A 390 0.44 -5.81 13.87
N ASP A 391 -0.78 -5.48 13.46
CA ASP A 391 -1.98 -6.27 13.71
C ASP A 391 -2.71 -6.52 12.39
N GLY A 392 -2.93 -7.81 12.10
CA GLY A 392 -3.69 -8.27 10.94
C GLY A 392 -5.17 -8.47 11.25
N THR A 393 -5.77 -7.75 12.21
CA THR A 393 -7.22 -7.72 12.42
C THR A 393 -7.85 -6.51 11.72
N ALA A 394 -9.18 -6.51 11.60
CA ALA A 394 -9.93 -5.35 11.10
C ALA A 394 -9.74 -4.11 11.98
N ALA A 395 -9.71 -4.28 13.30
CA ALA A 395 -9.45 -3.20 14.24
C ALA A 395 -8.03 -2.62 14.04
N GLY A 396 -7.04 -3.50 13.82
CA GLY A 396 -5.69 -3.12 13.44
C GLY A 396 -5.65 -2.26 12.17
N SER A 397 -6.35 -2.67 11.11
CA SER A 397 -6.45 -1.90 9.86
C SER A 397 -7.08 -0.51 10.05
N ILE A 398 -8.13 -0.41 10.85
CA ILE A 398 -8.80 0.87 11.17
C ILE A 398 -7.86 1.77 11.98
N GLY A 399 -7.24 1.22 13.02
CA GLY A 399 -6.28 1.96 13.86
C GLY A 399 -5.08 2.46 13.05
N LEU A 400 -4.61 1.65 12.10
CA LEU A 400 -3.54 2.04 11.17
C LEU A 400 -3.99 3.18 10.25
N THR A 401 -5.17 3.07 9.66
CA THR A 401 -5.79 4.11 8.83
C THR A 401 -5.90 5.42 9.60
N HIS A 402 -6.46 5.37 10.81
CA HIS A 402 -6.61 6.51 11.70
C HIS A 402 -5.27 7.19 11.97
N LYS A 403 -4.24 6.40 12.33
CA LYS A 403 -2.88 6.92 12.57
C LYS A 403 -2.28 7.58 11.32
N MET A 404 -2.48 6.99 10.14
CA MET A 404 -2.01 7.55 8.88
C MET A 404 -2.75 8.84 8.49
N LEU A 405 -4.06 8.92 8.70
CA LEU A 405 -4.80 10.17 8.49
C LEU A 405 -4.35 11.27 9.45
N GLN A 406 -4.09 10.93 10.72
CA GLN A 406 -3.56 11.87 11.71
C GLN A 406 -2.19 12.44 11.32
N SER A 407 -1.30 11.63 10.71
CA SER A 407 0.03 12.11 10.35
C SER A 407 0.01 13.20 9.25
N VAL A 408 -1.03 13.22 8.42
CA VAL A 408 -1.28 14.26 7.41
C VAL A 408 -2.28 15.33 7.86
N GLY A 409 -2.71 15.28 9.13
CA GLY A 409 -3.67 16.21 9.72
C GLY A 409 -5.10 16.07 9.19
N CYS A 410 -5.40 15.01 8.44
CA CYS A 410 -6.76 14.75 7.98
C CYS A 410 -7.61 14.23 9.15
N PRO A 411 -8.80 14.80 9.41
CA PRO A 411 -9.69 14.24 10.40
C PRO A 411 -10.09 12.83 9.98
N SER A 412 -10.10 11.92 10.94
CA SER A 412 -10.62 10.57 10.75
C SER A 412 -12.12 10.53 11.09
N ILE A 413 -12.84 9.53 10.58
CA ILE A 413 -14.23 9.30 11.00
C ILE A 413 -14.31 9.16 12.54
N TRP A 414 -13.38 8.42 13.15
CA TRP A 414 -13.35 8.23 14.61
C TRP A 414 -13.29 9.57 15.37
N SER A 415 -12.34 10.44 15.02
CA SER A 415 -12.20 11.76 15.65
C SER A 415 -13.42 12.65 15.44
N LEU A 416 -14.12 12.52 14.30
CA LEU A 416 -15.33 13.29 14.03
C LEU A 416 -16.55 12.77 14.80
N VAL A 417 -16.64 11.45 15.00
CA VAL A 417 -17.70 10.85 15.82
C VAL A 417 -17.52 11.25 17.29
N GLU A 418 -16.30 11.19 17.82
CA GLU A 418 -15.99 11.66 19.17
C GLU A 418 -16.28 13.16 19.34
N ALA A 419 -15.90 13.99 18.35
CA ALA A 419 -16.21 15.42 18.38
C ALA A 419 -17.72 15.70 18.25
N GLY A 420 -18.44 14.93 17.44
CA GLY A 420 -19.88 15.11 17.18
C GLY A 420 -20.78 14.79 18.38
N GLN A 421 -20.27 14.04 19.36
CA GLN A 421 -20.96 13.86 20.65
C GLN A 421 -21.04 15.16 21.47
N GLN A 422 -20.19 16.14 21.16
CA GLN A 422 -20.27 17.48 21.73
C GLN A 422 -21.32 18.25 20.92
N LYS A 423 -22.36 18.80 21.60
CA LYS A 423 -23.46 19.55 20.97
C LYS A 423 -22.91 20.51 19.91
N ALA A 424 -23.13 20.18 18.64
CA ALA A 424 -22.67 21.02 17.55
C ALA A 424 -23.35 22.40 17.66
N PRO A 425 -22.63 23.51 17.44
CA PRO A 425 -23.25 24.82 17.37
C PRO A 425 -24.36 24.78 16.31
N GLN A 426 -25.56 25.20 16.72
CA GLN A 426 -26.73 25.25 15.85
C GLN A 426 -26.46 26.31 14.76
N GLY A 427 -26.54 25.94 13.49
CA GLY A 427 -26.47 26.91 12.39
C GLY A 427 -25.85 26.39 11.09
N HIS A 428 -24.80 25.55 11.16
CA HIS A 428 -24.10 25.10 9.96
C HIS A 428 -24.05 23.58 9.78
N THR A 429 -24.32 23.20 8.54
CA THR A 429 -24.27 21.82 8.08
C THR A 429 -22.96 21.66 7.30
N THR A 430 -22.04 20.88 7.85
CA THR A 430 -20.88 20.39 7.12
C THR A 430 -21.13 18.92 6.79
N LEU A 431 -20.85 18.53 5.55
CA LEU A 431 -20.99 17.17 5.06
C LEU A 431 -19.62 16.64 4.64
N ARG A 432 -19.19 15.53 5.22
CA ARG A 432 -17.89 14.91 4.96
C ARG A 432 -18.08 13.56 4.32
N PHE A 433 -17.57 13.40 3.11
CA PHE A 433 -17.53 12.14 2.39
C PHE A 433 -16.20 11.44 2.64
N TYR A 434 -16.24 10.18 3.05
CA TYR A 434 -15.08 9.30 3.08
C TYR A 434 -15.28 8.23 2.02
N VAL A 435 -14.39 8.18 1.02
CA VAL A 435 -14.42 7.19 -0.04
C VAL A 435 -13.27 6.21 0.20
N LEU A 436 -13.59 5.02 0.68
CA LEU A 436 -12.62 3.99 1.07
C LEU A 436 -12.44 2.98 -0.07
N THR A 437 -11.25 2.94 -0.66
CA THR A 437 -10.88 1.91 -1.65
C THR A 437 -10.01 0.86 -0.98
N THR A 438 -10.43 -0.41 -1.07
CA THR A 438 -9.71 -1.51 -0.39
C THR A 438 -9.62 -2.75 -1.28
N ASP A 439 -8.58 -3.58 -1.09
CA ASP A 439 -8.23 -4.76 -1.89
C ASP A 439 -9.11 -6.00 -1.63
N ARG A 440 -10.08 -5.92 -0.71
CA ARG A 440 -10.95 -7.02 -0.25
C ARG A 440 -10.23 -8.11 0.55
N GLY A 441 -9.06 -7.79 1.12
CA GLY A 441 -8.45 -8.63 2.13
C GLY A 441 -9.45 -8.94 3.25
N PRO A 442 -9.42 -10.14 3.86
CA PRO A 442 -10.39 -10.54 4.89
C PRO A 442 -10.55 -9.50 6.01
N ASN A 443 -9.45 -8.87 6.41
CA ASN A 443 -9.42 -7.84 7.43
C ASN A 443 -10.06 -6.55 6.97
N GLU A 444 -9.89 -6.19 5.71
CA GLU A 444 -10.43 -4.96 5.12
C GLU A 444 -11.93 -5.07 4.88
N VAL A 445 -12.43 -6.25 4.50
CA VAL A 445 -13.87 -6.49 4.36
C VAL A 445 -14.58 -6.24 5.68
N LEU A 446 -13.99 -6.69 6.79
CA LEU A 446 -14.54 -6.42 8.11
C LEU A 446 -14.29 -4.96 8.53
N ALA A 447 -13.13 -4.37 8.21
CA ALA A 447 -12.85 -2.96 8.48
C ALA A 447 -13.86 -2.03 7.79
N LYS A 448 -14.26 -2.33 6.55
CA LYS A 448 -15.33 -1.64 5.81
C LYS A 448 -16.63 -1.62 6.62
N LYS A 449 -17.05 -2.76 7.17
CA LYS A 449 -18.26 -2.84 8.00
C LYS A 449 -18.15 -1.98 9.26
N TYR A 450 -16.99 -1.98 9.92
CA TYR A 450 -16.76 -1.13 11.08
C TYR A 450 -16.85 0.36 10.73
N TRP A 451 -16.25 0.81 9.63
CA TRP A 451 -16.39 2.21 9.19
C TRP A 451 -17.85 2.60 8.96
N MET A 452 -18.64 1.74 8.31
CA MET A 452 -20.07 1.98 8.11
C MET A 452 -20.84 2.08 9.44
N VAL A 453 -20.50 1.23 10.42
CA VAL A 453 -21.10 1.30 11.76
C VAL A 453 -20.70 2.60 12.48
N LEU A 454 -19.45 3.02 12.38
CA LEU A 454 -18.97 4.27 13.00
C LEU A 454 -19.67 5.51 12.43
N CYS A 455 -19.97 5.53 11.13
CA CYS A 455 -20.65 6.67 10.50
C CYS A 455 -22.17 6.65 10.69
N ARG A 456 -22.77 5.52 11.07
CA ARG A 456 -24.23 5.31 11.05
C ARG A 456 -25.00 6.39 11.82
N ASP A 457 -24.45 6.80 12.96
CA ASP A 457 -25.15 7.68 13.90
C ASP A 457 -24.80 9.16 13.68
N ASN A 458 -23.93 9.48 12.72
CA ASN A 458 -23.53 10.86 12.42
C ASN A 458 -23.98 11.28 11.01
N PRO A 459 -25.07 12.05 10.87
CA PRO A 459 -25.61 12.44 9.57
C PRO A 459 -24.69 13.38 8.77
N LYS A 460 -23.65 13.94 9.42
CA LYS A 460 -22.64 14.80 8.78
C LYS A 460 -21.54 14.00 8.09
N ILE A 461 -21.53 12.67 8.23
CA ILE A 461 -20.49 11.80 7.67
C ILE A 461 -21.13 10.79 6.72
N VAL A 462 -20.72 10.85 5.45
CA VAL A 462 -21.10 9.87 4.44
C VAL A 462 -19.89 8.98 4.16
N CYS A 463 -20.01 7.70 4.45
CA CYS A 463 -18.98 6.73 4.12
C CYS A 463 -19.38 5.93 2.88
N LEU A 464 -18.60 6.07 1.82
CA LEU A 464 -18.69 5.27 0.60
C LEU A 464 -17.51 4.30 0.59
N HIS A 465 -17.73 3.07 0.14
CA HIS A 465 -16.64 2.11 -0.01
C HIS A 465 -16.66 1.47 -1.39
N ALA A 466 -15.48 1.31 -1.97
CA ALA A 466 -15.26 0.63 -3.22
C ALA A 466 -14.26 -0.51 -3.02
N ASP A 467 -14.40 -1.54 -3.86
CA ASP A 467 -13.34 -2.52 -4.01
C ASP A 467 -12.31 -1.97 -5.00
N CYS A 468 -11.03 -2.23 -4.76
CA CYS A 468 -9.98 -1.88 -5.70
C CYS A 468 -10.23 -2.60 -7.03
N ASN A 469 -10.48 -1.85 -8.10
CA ASN A 469 -10.77 -2.42 -9.41
C ASN A 469 -9.56 -3.18 -9.97
N GLU A 470 -8.34 -2.75 -9.66
CA GLU A 470 -7.11 -3.49 -10.03
C GLU A 470 -7.06 -4.85 -9.32
N HIS A 471 -7.35 -4.89 -8.02
CA HIS A 471 -7.39 -6.15 -7.28
C HIS A 471 -8.56 -7.05 -7.73
N LEU A 472 -9.72 -6.46 -8.05
CA LEU A 472 -10.85 -7.19 -8.62
C LEU A 472 -10.49 -7.82 -9.97
N ALA A 473 -9.81 -7.08 -10.85
CA ALA A 473 -9.30 -7.62 -12.11
C ALA A 473 -8.31 -8.77 -11.87
N HIS A 474 -7.41 -8.64 -10.89
CA HIS A 474 -6.50 -9.72 -10.49
C HIS A 474 -7.24 -10.97 -9.99
N LEU A 475 -8.30 -10.82 -9.18
CA LEU A 475 -9.08 -11.94 -8.67
C LEU A 475 -9.90 -12.63 -9.77
N ILE A 476 -10.48 -11.85 -10.69
CA ILE A 476 -11.18 -12.40 -11.87
C ILE A 476 -10.19 -13.20 -12.72
N THR A 477 -9.04 -12.62 -13.06
CA THR A 477 -8.00 -13.30 -13.83
C THR A 477 -7.52 -14.57 -13.14
N LEU A 478 -7.30 -14.54 -11.81
CA LEU A 478 -6.94 -15.73 -11.03
C LEU A 478 -8.00 -16.84 -11.14
N GLN A 479 -9.29 -16.50 -10.98
CA GLN A 479 -10.37 -17.48 -11.04
C GLN A 479 -10.53 -18.06 -12.45
N SER A 480 -10.38 -17.24 -13.49
CA SER A 480 -10.35 -17.68 -14.88
C SER A 480 -9.18 -18.62 -15.16
N LEU A 481 -7.98 -18.31 -14.66
CA LEU A 481 -6.80 -19.17 -14.80
C LEU A 481 -6.98 -20.51 -14.09
N LYS A 482 -7.52 -20.53 -12.87
CA LYS A 482 -7.85 -21.79 -12.16
C LYS A 482 -8.85 -22.64 -12.94
N THR A 483 -9.84 -22.00 -13.54
CA THR A 483 -10.85 -22.68 -14.36
C THR A 483 -10.20 -23.27 -15.62
N CYS A 484 -9.34 -22.49 -16.29
CA CYS A 484 -8.55 -22.95 -17.43
C CYS A 484 -7.67 -24.15 -17.06
N ASP A 485 -6.91 -24.07 -15.95
CA ASP A 485 -6.05 -25.16 -15.47
C ASP A 485 -6.85 -26.46 -15.19
N ASN A 486 -8.05 -26.34 -14.62
CA ASN A 486 -8.93 -27.49 -14.39
C ASN A 486 -9.40 -28.13 -15.70
N LEU A 487 -9.72 -27.33 -16.73
CA LEU A 487 -10.08 -27.83 -18.05
C LEU A 487 -8.89 -28.49 -18.74
N LEU A 488 -7.72 -27.84 -18.72
CA LEU A 488 -6.47 -28.40 -19.27
C LEU A 488 -6.13 -29.76 -18.65
N LYS A 489 -6.27 -29.88 -17.32
CA LYS A 489 -6.10 -31.16 -16.61
C LYS A 489 -7.08 -32.23 -17.09
N LYS A 490 -8.36 -31.89 -17.31
CA LYS A 490 -9.36 -32.82 -17.86
C LYS A 490 -9.03 -33.27 -19.29
N HIS A 491 -8.31 -32.44 -20.05
CA HIS A 491 -7.79 -32.77 -21.38
C HIS A 491 -6.41 -33.44 -21.37
N GLY A 492 -5.95 -33.95 -20.22
CA GLY A 492 -4.70 -34.70 -20.12
C GLY A 492 -3.43 -33.84 -20.21
N ARG A 493 -3.55 -32.51 -20.02
CA ARG A 493 -2.38 -31.63 -19.95
C ARG A 493 -1.84 -31.60 -18.52
N ASP A 494 -0.53 -31.72 -18.40
CA ASP A 494 0.22 -31.72 -17.14
C ASP A 494 0.73 -30.33 -16.74
N TRP A 495 0.52 -29.33 -17.59
CA TRP A 495 0.93 -27.94 -17.38
C TRP A 495 -0.25 -27.04 -17.00
N LYS A 496 0.07 -25.93 -16.32
CA LYS A 496 -0.87 -24.86 -15.95
C LYS A 496 -0.60 -23.61 -16.78
N LEU A 497 -1.64 -22.90 -17.22
CA LEU A 497 -1.49 -21.76 -18.14
C LEU A 497 -0.64 -20.64 -17.53
N PHE A 498 -0.97 -20.21 -16.30
CA PHE A 498 -0.19 -19.16 -15.63
C PHE A 498 1.27 -19.57 -15.41
N SER A 499 1.48 -20.75 -14.82
CA SER A 499 2.83 -21.23 -14.49
C SER A 499 3.69 -21.42 -15.75
N SER A 500 3.11 -21.95 -16.83
CA SER A 500 3.83 -22.13 -18.09
C SER A 500 4.21 -20.80 -18.74
N LEU A 501 3.31 -19.80 -18.77
CA LEU A 501 3.61 -18.45 -19.26
C LEU A 501 4.68 -17.76 -18.42
N ALA A 502 4.58 -17.86 -17.09
CA ALA A 502 5.56 -17.27 -16.16
C ALA A 502 6.95 -17.93 -16.30
N THR A 503 7.00 -19.26 -16.40
CA THR A 503 8.23 -20.02 -16.64
C THR A 503 8.83 -19.67 -18.00
N SER A 504 8.00 -19.57 -19.04
CA SER A 504 8.45 -19.20 -20.40
C SER A 504 9.04 -17.80 -20.42
N SER A 505 8.35 -16.80 -19.85
CA SER A 505 8.83 -15.42 -19.73
C SER A 505 10.19 -15.34 -19.03
N ASN A 506 10.37 -16.02 -17.89
CA ASN A 506 11.65 -16.00 -17.18
C ASN A 506 12.76 -16.73 -17.94
N THR A 507 12.44 -17.88 -18.55
CA THR A 507 13.38 -18.63 -19.40
C THR A 507 13.88 -17.77 -20.56
N LEU A 508 12.99 -17.05 -21.22
CA LEU A 508 13.32 -16.26 -22.41
C LEU A 508 14.07 -14.97 -22.09
N ARG A 509 13.92 -14.44 -20.86
CA ARG A 509 14.81 -13.39 -20.35
C ARG A 509 16.22 -13.90 -20.11
N ASP A 510 16.37 -15.10 -19.57
CA ASP A 510 17.66 -15.77 -19.34
C ASP A 510 18.40 -16.05 -20.67
N VAL A 511 17.67 -16.49 -21.71
CA VAL A 511 18.24 -16.73 -23.06
C VAL A 511 18.09 -15.55 -24.02
N SER A 512 17.80 -14.35 -23.52
CA SER A 512 17.39 -13.20 -24.35
C SER A 512 18.41 -12.83 -25.45
N LYS A 513 19.72 -12.94 -25.17
CA LYS A 513 20.77 -12.71 -26.16
C LYS A 513 20.72 -13.72 -27.31
N ALA A 514 20.66 -15.02 -26.99
CA ALA A 514 20.58 -16.07 -27.99
C ALA A 514 19.27 -16.01 -28.77
N PHE A 515 18.18 -15.68 -28.09
CA PHE A 515 16.87 -15.44 -28.70
C PHE A 515 16.91 -14.28 -29.68
N PHE A 516 17.47 -13.13 -29.30
CA PHE A 516 17.58 -11.96 -30.16
C PHE A 516 18.42 -12.25 -31.41
N GLN A 517 19.56 -12.91 -31.24
CA GLN A 517 20.42 -13.27 -32.37
C GLN A 517 19.71 -14.22 -33.34
N GLU A 518 19.03 -15.25 -32.83
CA GLU A 518 18.28 -16.16 -33.68
C GLU A 518 17.07 -15.48 -34.34
N TRP A 519 16.43 -14.53 -33.65
CA TRP A 519 15.38 -13.70 -34.22
C TRP A 519 15.89 -12.86 -35.39
N CYS A 520 17.03 -12.17 -35.24
CA CYS A 520 17.66 -11.42 -36.32
C CYS A 520 18.00 -12.31 -37.52
N ASN A 521 18.51 -13.51 -37.27
CA ASN A 521 18.83 -14.46 -38.33
C ASN A 521 17.60 -14.91 -39.14
N GLN A 522 16.45 -15.07 -38.50
CA GLN A 522 15.22 -15.54 -39.16
C GLN A 522 14.37 -14.42 -39.74
N HIS A 523 14.28 -13.28 -39.04
CA HIS A 523 13.33 -12.20 -39.31
C HIS A 523 14.00 -10.86 -39.65
N GLY A 524 15.33 -10.79 -39.66
CA GLY A 524 16.12 -9.60 -39.97
C GLY A 524 16.42 -8.70 -38.75
N ASP A 525 17.52 -7.95 -38.83
CA ASP A 525 18.01 -7.08 -37.74
C ASP A 525 17.02 -5.99 -37.34
N ARG A 526 16.34 -5.39 -38.33
CA ARG A 526 15.33 -4.36 -38.10
C ARG A 526 14.19 -4.88 -37.21
N SER A 527 13.66 -6.05 -37.54
CA SER A 527 12.62 -6.74 -36.74
C SER A 527 13.14 -7.08 -35.34
N GLY A 528 14.40 -7.48 -35.22
CA GLY A 528 15.04 -7.71 -33.92
C GLY A 528 14.99 -6.48 -33.01
N VAL A 529 15.48 -5.34 -33.50
CA VAL A 529 15.54 -4.09 -32.72
C VAL A 529 14.16 -3.57 -32.36
N GLU A 530 13.21 -3.59 -33.31
CA GLU A 530 11.85 -3.07 -33.12
C GLU A 530 11.00 -3.97 -32.21
N LEU A 531 11.04 -5.30 -32.43
CA LEU A 531 10.10 -6.24 -31.81
C LEU A 531 10.76 -7.10 -30.73
N ALA A 532 11.87 -7.78 -31.03
CA ALA A 532 12.45 -8.79 -30.14
C ALA A 532 13.07 -8.20 -28.86
N ARG A 533 13.69 -7.01 -28.94
CA ARG A 533 14.37 -6.35 -27.81
C ARG A 533 13.44 -6.13 -26.61
N ARG A 534 12.16 -5.88 -26.85
CA ARG A 534 11.15 -5.57 -25.82
C ARG A 534 10.19 -6.72 -25.59
N LEU A 535 10.38 -7.88 -26.20
CA LEU A 535 9.37 -8.92 -26.25
C LEU A 535 9.03 -9.57 -24.89
N TRP A 536 10.01 -9.72 -23.99
CA TRP A 536 9.85 -10.53 -22.77
C TRP A 536 9.85 -9.71 -21.48
N PRO A 537 8.69 -9.17 -21.05
CA PRO A 537 8.58 -8.49 -19.76
C PRO A 537 8.75 -9.49 -18.62
N LYS A 538 9.07 -8.99 -17.42
CA LYS A 538 9.17 -9.83 -16.23
C LYS A 538 7.77 -10.23 -15.77
N CYS A 539 7.46 -11.53 -15.81
CA CYS A 539 6.28 -12.04 -15.12
C CYS A 539 6.53 -12.00 -13.59
N ILE A 540 5.66 -11.32 -12.84
CA ILE A 540 5.80 -11.16 -11.39
C ILE A 540 4.86 -12.15 -10.69
N GLY A 541 5.44 -13.09 -9.94
CA GLY A 541 4.66 -14.02 -9.11
C GLY A 541 3.74 -13.28 -8.13
N GLY A 542 2.50 -13.75 -7.99
CA GLY A 542 1.47 -13.09 -7.17
C GLY A 542 0.73 -11.94 -7.86
N ARG A 543 1.23 -11.43 -9.00
CA ARG A 543 0.52 -10.46 -9.86
C ARG A 543 -0.03 -11.16 -11.08
N TRP A 544 -1.22 -11.74 -10.94
CA TRP A 544 -1.85 -12.58 -11.97
C TRP A 544 -2.09 -11.87 -13.30
N ASN A 545 -2.18 -10.54 -13.31
CA ASN A 545 -2.34 -9.76 -14.54
C ASN A 545 -1.01 -9.54 -15.29
N SER A 546 0.15 -9.82 -14.67
CA SER A 546 1.46 -9.62 -15.32
C SER A 546 1.69 -10.54 -16.52
N ILE A 547 0.98 -11.67 -16.61
CA ILE A 547 1.02 -12.53 -17.79
C ILE A 547 0.26 -11.96 -18.99
N TYR A 548 -0.67 -11.03 -18.77
CA TYR A 548 -1.40 -10.38 -19.86
C TYR A 548 -0.44 -9.63 -20.79
N GLU A 549 0.48 -8.86 -20.22
CA GLU A 549 1.49 -8.13 -21.00
C GLU A 549 2.42 -9.07 -21.78
N VAL A 550 2.81 -10.19 -21.18
CA VAL A 550 3.61 -11.25 -21.85
C VAL A 550 2.86 -11.74 -23.09
N VAL A 551 1.59 -12.10 -22.93
CA VAL A 551 0.76 -12.62 -24.02
C VAL A 551 0.53 -11.55 -25.09
N CYS A 552 0.18 -10.32 -24.73
CA CYS A 552 0.01 -9.22 -25.68
C CYS A 552 1.25 -9.02 -26.55
N ARG A 553 2.45 -9.01 -25.95
CA ARG A 553 3.70 -8.89 -26.71
C ARG A 553 3.97 -10.12 -27.58
N MET A 554 3.70 -11.33 -27.09
CA MET A 554 3.85 -12.55 -27.89
C MET A 554 2.99 -12.52 -29.17
N PHE A 555 1.73 -12.13 -29.07
CA PHE A 555 0.83 -12.06 -30.23
C PHE A 555 1.06 -10.81 -31.07
N GLY A 556 1.50 -9.70 -30.48
CA GLY A 556 1.86 -8.47 -31.20
C GLY A 556 3.01 -8.65 -32.20
N VAL A 557 3.88 -9.65 -31.99
CA VAL A 557 4.97 -9.99 -32.93
C VAL A 557 4.63 -11.14 -33.89
N GLY A 558 3.37 -11.55 -33.97
CA GLY A 558 2.91 -12.62 -34.87
C GLY A 558 2.68 -13.99 -34.21
N GLY A 559 2.73 -14.07 -32.88
CA GLY A 559 2.30 -15.26 -32.12
C GLY A 559 3.11 -16.52 -32.46
N GLN A 560 2.42 -17.66 -32.52
CA GLN A 560 3.05 -18.97 -32.74
C GLN A 560 3.88 -19.03 -34.02
N ALA A 561 3.39 -18.43 -35.12
CA ALA A 561 4.03 -18.52 -36.44
C ALA A 561 5.44 -17.92 -36.46
N MET A 562 5.62 -16.79 -35.76
CA MET A 562 6.89 -16.07 -35.69
C MET A 562 7.78 -16.57 -34.55
N LEU A 563 7.18 -16.92 -33.41
CA LEU A 563 7.91 -17.27 -32.19
C LEU A 563 8.40 -18.72 -32.17
N LEU A 564 7.58 -19.68 -32.58
CA LEU A 564 7.90 -21.10 -32.42
C LEU A 564 9.18 -21.52 -33.16
N PRO A 565 9.47 -21.07 -34.39
CA PRO A 565 10.72 -21.42 -35.08
C PRO A 565 11.98 -20.93 -34.35
N VAL A 566 11.92 -19.71 -33.78
CA VAL A 566 13.01 -19.14 -32.98
C VAL A 566 13.14 -19.88 -31.65
N LEU A 567 12.03 -20.10 -30.94
CA LEU A 567 12.00 -20.82 -29.67
C LEU A 567 12.54 -22.24 -29.80
N ALA A 568 12.11 -22.97 -30.84
CA ALA A 568 12.54 -24.33 -31.10
C ALA A 568 14.06 -24.40 -31.27
N LYS A 569 14.66 -23.48 -32.05
CA LYS A 569 16.11 -23.47 -32.32
C LYS A 569 16.95 -22.96 -31.15
N VAL A 570 16.42 -22.06 -30.33
CA VAL A 570 17.13 -21.53 -29.15
C VAL A 570 17.06 -22.51 -27.98
N LEU A 571 15.91 -23.13 -27.74
CA LEU A 571 15.68 -23.99 -26.59
C LEU A 571 16.05 -25.46 -26.82
N SER A 572 16.17 -25.91 -28.07
CA SER A 572 16.66 -27.27 -28.39
C SER A 572 18.17 -27.42 -28.21
N LYS A 573 18.91 -26.30 -28.14
CA LYS A 573 20.34 -26.30 -27.81
C LYS A 573 20.48 -26.70 -26.35
N THR A 574 20.73 -27.99 -26.13
CA THR A 574 21.12 -28.49 -24.81
C THR A 574 22.33 -27.66 -24.36
N PRO A 575 22.26 -26.97 -23.21
CA PRO A 575 23.46 -26.35 -22.68
C PRO A 575 24.50 -27.45 -22.51
N ASP A 576 25.66 -27.30 -23.14
CA ASP A 576 26.80 -28.23 -23.04
C ASP A 576 27.15 -28.35 -21.55
N SER A 577 26.56 -29.32 -20.84
CA SER A 577 26.76 -29.52 -19.41
C SER A 577 28.20 -29.91 -19.09
N SER A 578 28.93 -30.34 -20.12
CA SER A 578 30.36 -30.61 -20.13
C SER A 578 31.24 -29.35 -20.14
N LYS A 579 30.68 -28.16 -20.41
CA LYS A 579 31.41 -26.88 -20.45
C LYS A 579 30.97 -25.92 -19.35
N LEU A 580 30.69 -26.44 -18.16
CA LEU A 580 30.80 -25.58 -16.98
C LEU A 580 32.27 -25.14 -16.90
N PRO A 581 32.59 -23.84 -16.88
CA PRO A 581 33.97 -23.39 -16.86
C PRO A 581 34.64 -23.86 -15.56
N GLU A 582 35.32 -25.00 -15.61
CA GLU A 582 36.10 -25.57 -14.50
C GLU A 582 37.26 -24.64 -14.07
N ASN A 583 37.56 -23.60 -14.86
CA ASN A 583 38.79 -22.83 -14.74
C ASN A 583 38.65 -21.39 -14.24
N ASN A 584 37.50 -20.97 -13.73
CA ASN A 584 37.43 -19.71 -12.98
C ASN A 584 37.97 -19.95 -11.56
N LYS A 585 39.30 -19.90 -11.43
CA LYS A 585 39.96 -19.74 -10.12
C LYS A 585 39.23 -18.65 -9.34
N PRO A 586 38.88 -18.88 -8.06
CA PRO A 586 38.09 -17.94 -7.28
C PRO A 586 38.87 -16.63 -7.18
N VAL A 587 38.44 -15.63 -7.95
CA VAL A 587 38.83 -14.24 -7.73
C VAL A 587 38.18 -13.85 -6.41
N HIS A 588 38.97 -13.91 -5.34
CA HIS A 588 38.73 -13.48 -3.97
C HIS A 588 37.26 -13.27 -3.52
N SER A 589 36.84 -14.14 -2.61
CA SER A 589 35.75 -13.95 -1.63
C SER A 589 34.37 -13.59 -2.19
N VAL A 590 33.85 -14.39 -3.12
CA VAL A 590 32.40 -14.45 -3.35
C VAL A 590 31.86 -15.60 -2.49
N ASP A 591 30.91 -15.28 -1.60
CA ASP A 591 30.23 -16.19 -0.67
C ASP A 591 30.07 -17.61 -1.24
N GLU A 592 30.54 -18.64 -0.54
CA GLU A 592 30.32 -20.05 -0.94
C GLU A 592 28.81 -20.36 -1.09
N LEU A 593 27.97 -19.67 -0.33
CA LEU A 593 26.49 -19.66 -0.47
C LEU A 593 26.02 -19.25 -1.88
N SER A 594 26.81 -18.54 -2.67
CA SER A 594 26.47 -18.10 -4.03
C SER A 594 26.67 -19.20 -5.10
N VAL A 595 27.63 -20.12 -4.90
CA VAL A 595 27.96 -21.14 -5.91
C VAL A 595 26.87 -22.21 -5.96
N ASP A 596 26.41 -22.68 -4.80
CA ASP A 596 25.33 -23.65 -4.73
C ASP A 596 24.00 -23.07 -5.21
N GLN A 597 23.69 -21.81 -4.85
CA GLN A 597 22.54 -21.10 -5.39
C GLN A 597 22.60 -20.94 -6.92
N MET A 598 23.79 -20.70 -7.47
CA MET A 598 23.99 -20.61 -8.92
C MET A 598 23.80 -21.97 -9.60
N LYS A 599 24.33 -23.06 -9.02
CA LYS A 599 24.11 -24.42 -9.53
C LYS A 599 22.62 -24.81 -9.47
N GLU A 600 21.93 -24.50 -8.37
CA GLU A 600 20.50 -24.76 -8.22
C GLU A 600 19.69 -23.96 -9.25
N TYR A 601 20.03 -22.67 -9.44
CA TYR A 601 19.42 -21.82 -10.46
C TYR A 601 19.64 -22.38 -11.88
N GLN A 602 20.85 -22.81 -12.22
CA GLN A 602 21.16 -23.41 -13.52
C GLN A 602 20.36 -24.70 -13.76
N LYS A 603 20.29 -25.60 -12.77
CA LYS A 603 19.49 -26.83 -12.84
C LYS A 603 18.01 -26.52 -13.04
N LYS A 604 17.49 -25.53 -12.30
CA LYS A 604 16.12 -25.04 -12.42
C LYS A 604 15.85 -24.45 -13.81
N MET A 605 16.76 -23.65 -14.34
CA MET A 605 16.66 -23.08 -15.69
C MET A 605 16.71 -24.15 -16.78
N GLY A 606 17.54 -25.18 -16.65
CA GLY A 606 17.54 -26.33 -17.57
C GLY A 606 16.18 -27.01 -17.64
N THR A 607 15.58 -27.29 -16.49
CA THR A 607 14.21 -27.86 -16.41
C THR A 607 13.18 -26.91 -17.04
N TRP A 608 13.30 -25.61 -16.78
CA TRP A 608 12.40 -24.60 -17.31
C TRP A 608 12.50 -24.44 -18.83
N ARG A 609 13.69 -24.58 -19.43
CA ARG A 609 13.89 -24.59 -20.89
C ARG A 609 13.17 -25.75 -21.55
N VAL A 610 13.33 -26.96 -21.01
CA VAL A 610 12.65 -28.17 -21.51
C VAL A 610 11.12 -28.00 -21.41
N ASN A 611 10.63 -27.55 -20.25
CA ASN A 611 9.19 -27.32 -20.06
C ASN A 611 8.65 -26.22 -20.98
N THR A 612 9.40 -25.12 -21.16
CA THR A 612 9.02 -24.02 -22.07
C THR A 612 8.92 -24.51 -23.51
N LEU A 613 9.88 -25.30 -23.99
CA LEU A 613 9.83 -25.89 -25.33
C LEU A 613 8.67 -26.88 -25.47
N LYS A 614 8.43 -27.72 -24.44
CA LYS A 614 7.31 -28.66 -24.41
C LYS A 614 5.97 -27.94 -24.58
N VAL A 615 5.71 -26.89 -23.80
CA VAL A 615 4.44 -26.14 -23.89
C VAL A 615 4.35 -25.30 -25.15
N ALA A 616 5.45 -24.73 -25.64
CA ALA A 616 5.46 -23.96 -26.89
C ALA A 616 5.12 -24.82 -28.13
N ASN A 617 5.43 -26.13 -28.10
CA ASN A 617 5.02 -27.05 -29.15
C ASN A 617 3.54 -27.49 -29.05
N ASP A 618 2.88 -27.25 -27.91
CA ASP A 618 1.48 -27.58 -27.73
C ASP A 618 0.58 -26.48 -28.32
N LYS A 619 -0.15 -26.78 -29.39
CA LYS A 619 -1.08 -25.82 -30.03
C LYS A 619 -2.12 -25.28 -29.04
N LEU A 620 -2.54 -26.10 -28.07
CA LEU A 620 -3.55 -25.69 -27.08
C LEU A 620 -3.01 -24.58 -26.16
N TRP A 621 -1.71 -24.53 -25.91
CA TRP A 621 -1.08 -23.48 -25.12
C TRP A 621 -1.23 -22.10 -25.77
N TRP A 622 -0.98 -22.03 -27.08
CA TRP A 622 -1.16 -20.81 -27.86
C TRP A 622 -2.63 -20.38 -27.92
N ILE A 623 -3.55 -21.31 -28.15
CA ILE A 623 -4.99 -21.02 -28.16
C ILE A 623 -5.44 -20.48 -26.80
N ALA A 624 -5.02 -21.12 -25.70
CA ALA A 624 -5.36 -20.68 -24.36
C ALA A 624 -4.75 -19.31 -24.02
N ALA A 625 -3.51 -19.06 -24.44
CA ALA A 625 -2.87 -17.75 -24.31
C ALA A 625 -3.62 -16.67 -25.10
N ASP A 626 -4.02 -16.94 -26.35
CA ASP A 626 -4.76 -15.97 -27.16
C ASP A 626 -6.15 -15.68 -26.57
N CYS A 627 -6.84 -16.69 -26.04
CA CYS A 627 -8.10 -16.50 -25.32
C CYS A 627 -7.92 -15.57 -24.10
N LEU A 628 -6.81 -15.73 -23.36
CA LEU A 628 -6.46 -14.83 -22.27
C LEU A 628 -6.17 -13.40 -22.76
N ARG A 629 -5.54 -13.23 -23.92
CA ARG A 629 -5.31 -11.91 -24.54
C ARG A 629 -6.63 -11.22 -24.88
N ILE A 630 -7.53 -11.93 -25.54
CA ILE A 630 -8.79 -11.38 -26.01
C ILE A 630 -9.68 -11.01 -24.81
N SER A 631 -9.77 -11.88 -23.80
CA SER A 631 -10.55 -11.61 -22.59
C SER A 631 -9.91 -10.58 -21.65
N GLY A 632 -8.57 -10.53 -21.57
CA GLY A 632 -7.86 -9.59 -20.72
C GLY A 632 -7.98 -8.14 -21.19
N ALA A 633 -8.19 -7.91 -22.49
CA ALA A 633 -8.37 -6.55 -23.04
C ALA A 633 -9.53 -5.80 -22.38
N THR A 634 -10.62 -6.50 -22.08
CA THR A 634 -11.77 -5.91 -21.36
C THR A 634 -11.48 -5.62 -19.89
N LEU A 635 -10.54 -6.34 -19.26
CA LEU A 635 -10.21 -6.15 -17.85
C LEU A 635 -9.16 -5.05 -17.64
N VAL A 636 -8.21 -4.91 -18.57
CA VAL A 636 -7.13 -3.91 -18.47
C VAL A 636 -7.61 -2.48 -18.69
N GLN A 637 -8.66 -2.28 -19.49
CA GLN A 637 -9.33 -0.98 -19.67
C GLN A 637 -9.78 -0.36 -18.34
N PHE A 638 -10.05 -1.17 -17.31
CA PHE A 638 -10.43 -0.67 -15.97
C PHE A 638 -9.24 -0.34 -15.07
N SER A 639 -8.02 -0.77 -15.43
CA SER A 639 -6.81 -0.63 -14.59
C SER A 639 -5.83 0.44 -15.06
N ALA A 640 -5.85 0.82 -16.34
CA ALA A 640 -4.95 1.83 -16.90
C ALA A 640 -5.73 3.10 -17.26
N PRO A 641 -5.71 4.15 -16.41
CA PRO A 641 -6.21 5.45 -16.82
C PRO A 641 -5.28 6.04 -17.89
N GLY A 642 -5.73 6.08 -19.14
CA GLY A 642 -5.20 7.03 -20.14
C GLY A 642 -3.93 6.66 -20.92
N GLN A 643 -3.78 5.42 -21.39
CA GLN A 643 -2.93 5.13 -22.55
C GLN A 643 -3.81 4.86 -23.79
N GLN A 644 -4.53 5.88 -24.24
CA GLN A 644 -4.95 5.97 -25.62
C GLN A 644 -4.17 7.15 -26.20
N ASP A 645 -3.19 6.84 -27.04
CA ASP A 645 -2.52 7.82 -27.91
C ASP A 645 -3.51 8.36 -28.95
#